data_AF-A0A5B0MC96-F1
#
_entry.id   AF-A0A5B0MC96-F1
#
_cell.length_a   1.000
_cell.length_b   1.000
_cell.length_c   1.000
_cell.angle_alpha   90.00
_cell.angle_beta   90.00
_cell.angle_gamma   90.00
#
_symmetry.space_group_name_H-M   'P 1'
#
loop_
_entity.id
_entity.type
_entity.pdbx_description
1 polymer ?
#
loop_
_entity_poly.entity_id
_entity_poly.type
_entity_poly.pdbx_seq_one_letter_code
_entity_poly.pdbx_strand_id
1 'polypeptide(L)'
;MRLIQDVESNVLSVGGPAGYLSHIKNRLESEVELFNKIFTTPDRALNAQLLNSILRLVESNLILVHLETLLTHGLVRLLESFPDPIAATSLLTFYKLLTRLGEPPVRRLRKSFSVWIKATGARMVEKANGGEEEEAKRDAGMVERLIEFKTKLDGIVVGCFAEDREMFFAIKEAFETFINQRCNKPAELIAKYLDLKMRTASRSMNEAEIDTCLEHVLVLFRYSQAKDIFEEFYKRDLAKRLLLSRSSSIDLERNMVMKLKKECGPGFTAKLETMFRDLETSNDLNIAYESVLAREAGGEERMEEEEEEEDRVELTVTVLTSGSWPMSQASEPKALLPTHLQTHLSRFEKFYGSKYLGRRLTWAHSLGQVVLIASFPKNNNNMANSRTPASFVHVATTRKELTVSTIQALVLLLFNVDTDNLSIDFQSIVQRTGIDEKTAARTLQSLACGKVRVLVKNPKSKEVSKTDRFTFNSNFKDEHFKIKINQIQSKETVEERSSTRDKVVTDRATLIQLSIVRIMKSRKKSKFNPLLFEVIEGLKSRFQVDVKDVKLAIENLISRDITPMSRRTALTHLNGNLPGEEGPGGRTAGQAPVVVSERPSERTRRAMNPARRGENSSILVESEVDDCQVLRRLERRYVEQAHWNGPTLRAPDQTSSRPSAAGRRAVPRVPLILTYRYLPVLIPIEDLIERLSARQRSLVLQYFGIIDCIFSRLVVGPTEQNTPKDQHPRGARADGEIDLAIKQLKALDPLRFQHFRQNLRDDLHDLRLHSMYSADRRAALDVLLDRLGLTHLSELLPNHPHRATPHCSLCLIKYPPDTSAVVLPCNPTHHFHPICIHRQLRKRPFCPICETRTLIPRDY
;
A
#
# COMPACT_ATOMS: atom_id res chain seq x y z
N MET A 1 58.72 4.91 10.97
CA MET A 1 59.44 5.48 9.80
C MET A 1 59.63 4.44 8.70
N ARG A 2 60.65 3.56 8.70
CA ARG A 2 60.81 2.56 7.61
C ARG A 2 59.59 1.65 7.41
N LEU A 3 59.06 1.08 8.49
CA LEU A 3 57.79 0.32 8.53
C LEU A 3 56.52 1.10 8.10
N ILE A 4 56.60 2.38 7.78
CA ILE A 4 55.46 3.20 7.31
C ILE A 4 55.55 3.38 5.79
N GLN A 5 56.76 3.59 5.25
CA GLN A 5 56.98 3.73 3.80
C GLN A 5 56.82 2.41 3.04
N ASP A 6 57.19 1.28 3.64
CA ASP A 6 56.98 -0.05 3.03
C ASP A 6 55.49 -0.45 2.93
N VAL A 7 54.57 0.26 3.60
CA VAL A 7 53.16 -0.14 3.65
C VAL A 7 52.31 0.63 2.64
N GLU A 8 52.70 1.86 2.25
CA GLU A 8 52.04 2.57 1.14
C GLU A 8 52.22 1.85 -0.21
N SER A 9 53.33 1.12 -0.41
CA SER A 9 53.52 0.25 -1.57
C SER A 9 52.87 -1.13 -1.42
N ASN A 10 52.77 -1.68 -0.19
CA ASN A 10 52.35 -3.06 0.04
C ASN A 10 50.87 -3.30 0.36
N VAL A 11 50.08 -2.30 0.75
CA VAL A 11 48.61 -2.45 0.97
C VAL A 11 47.85 -2.89 -0.29
N LEU A 12 48.44 -2.70 -1.48
CA LEU A 12 47.83 -3.03 -2.76
C LEU A 12 48.61 -4.04 -3.63
N SER A 13 49.87 -4.34 -3.33
CA SER A 13 50.74 -5.18 -4.19
C SER A 13 50.65 -6.68 -3.89
N VAL A 14 50.48 -7.08 -2.62
CA VAL A 14 50.42 -8.50 -2.20
C VAL A 14 49.00 -8.86 -1.75
N GLY A 15 48.21 -9.42 -2.66
CA GLY A 15 46.85 -9.90 -2.39
C GLY A 15 45.77 -8.82 -2.24
N GLY A 16 46.13 -7.53 -2.39
CA GLY A 16 45.19 -6.41 -2.35
C GLY A 16 44.48 -6.22 -1.00
N PRO A 17 43.34 -5.49 -0.97
CA PRO A 17 42.64 -5.16 0.27
C PRO A 17 42.19 -6.40 1.07
N ALA A 18 41.76 -7.45 0.39
CA ALA A 18 41.40 -8.73 1.00
C ALA A 18 42.63 -9.43 1.62
N GLY A 19 43.76 -9.46 0.90
CA GLY A 19 45.03 -10.00 1.41
C GLY A 19 45.51 -9.25 2.65
N TYR A 20 45.43 -7.93 2.67
CA TYR A 20 45.82 -7.10 3.82
C TYR A 20 44.93 -7.35 5.06
N LEU A 21 43.61 -7.44 4.89
CA LEU A 21 42.67 -7.75 5.97
C LEU A 21 42.87 -9.17 6.51
N SER A 22 43.17 -10.13 5.63
CA SER A 22 43.55 -11.50 6.00
C SER A 22 44.87 -11.53 6.79
N HIS A 23 45.88 -10.76 6.36
CA HIS A 23 47.14 -10.62 7.09
C HIS A 23 46.94 -10.04 8.50
N ILE A 24 46.10 -9.00 8.65
CA ILE A 24 45.75 -8.46 9.98
C ILE A 24 45.10 -9.53 10.85
N LYS A 25 44.11 -10.27 10.32
CA LYS A 25 43.44 -11.35 11.05
C LYS A 25 44.43 -12.42 11.53
N ASN A 26 45.25 -12.94 10.61
CA ASN A 26 46.25 -13.97 10.92
C ASN A 26 47.29 -13.47 11.92
N ARG A 27 47.67 -12.18 11.86
CA ARG A 27 48.58 -11.58 12.85
C ARG A 27 47.95 -11.52 14.23
N LEU A 28 46.69 -11.09 14.35
CA LEU A 28 45.98 -11.07 15.63
C LEU A 28 45.82 -12.47 16.24
N GLU A 29 45.51 -13.47 15.41
CA GLU A 29 45.48 -14.88 15.82
C GLU A 29 46.86 -15.36 16.31
N SER A 30 47.94 -14.98 15.61
CA SER A 30 49.32 -15.26 16.02
C SER A 30 49.72 -14.59 17.34
N GLU A 31 49.28 -13.34 17.59
CA GLU A 31 49.52 -12.64 18.86
C GLU A 31 48.77 -13.31 20.03
N VAL A 32 47.53 -13.80 19.80
CA VAL A 32 46.79 -14.57 20.81
C VAL A 32 47.52 -15.87 21.14
N GLU A 33 47.98 -16.61 20.13
CA GLU A 33 48.77 -17.83 20.34
C GLU A 33 50.08 -17.56 21.08
N LEU A 34 50.81 -16.52 20.68
CA LEU A 34 52.07 -16.13 21.31
C LEU A 34 51.86 -15.72 22.77
N PHE A 35 50.83 -14.93 23.05
CA PHE A 35 50.45 -14.55 24.40
C PHE A 35 50.12 -15.76 25.26
N ASN A 36 49.30 -16.69 24.75
CA ASN A 36 48.94 -17.93 25.46
C ASN A 36 50.13 -18.88 25.69
N LYS A 37 51.17 -18.83 24.84
CA LYS A 37 52.42 -19.58 25.00
C LYS A 37 53.38 -18.96 26.03
N ILE A 38 53.41 -17.63 26.15
CA ILE A 38 54.34 -16.89 27.03
C ILE A 38 53.74 -16.65 28.43
N PHE A 39 52.47 -16.25 28.52
CA PHE A 39 51.83 -15.82 29.76
C PHE A 39 51.00 -16.94 30.41
N THR A 40 51.69 -17.88 31.06
CA THR A 40 51.10 -19.01 31.79
C THR A 40 50.71 -18.69 33.24
N THR A 41 50.70 -17.40 33.61
CA THR A 41 50.36 -16.88 34.95
C THR A 41 48.95 -17.31 35.40
N PRO A 42 48.74 -17.63 36.69
CA PRO A 42 47.44 -18.12 37.18
C PRO A 42 46.35 -17.05 37.26
N ASP A 43 46.69 -15.77 37.24
CA ASP A 43 45.71 -14.67 37.22
C ASP A 43 45.09 -14.50 35.81
N ARG A 44 43.96 -15.18 35.62
CA ARG A 44 43.16 -15.09 34.39
C ARG A 44 42.63 -13.68 34.10
N ALA A 45 42.40 -12.85 35.12
CA ALA A 45 41.84 -11.51 34.93
C ALA A 45 42.91 -10.53 34.43
N LEU A 46 44.11 -10.57 35.01
CA LEU A 46 45.25 -9.78 34.55
C LEU A 46 45.65 -10.18 33.12
N ASN A 47 45.70 -11.49 32.84
CA ASN A 47 46.04 -11.99 31.50
C ASN A 47 45.03 -11.54 30.44
N ALA A 48 43.73 -11.58 30.74
CA ALA A 48 42.69 -11.07 29.83
C ALA A 48 42.80 -9.55 29.60
N GLN A 49 43.18 -8.76 30.60
CA GLN A 49 43.37 -7.31 30.45
C GLN A 49 44.63 -6.97 29.61
N LEU A 50 45.73 -7.68 29.85
CA LEU A 50 46.97 -7.55 29.07
C LEU A 50 46.76 -7.93 27.61
N LEU A 51 46.14 -9.08 27.35
CA LEU A 51 45.82 -9.53 25.98
C LEU A 51 44.94 -8.53 25.25
N ASN A 52 43.85 -8.04 25.88
CA ASN A 52 43.00 -7.02 25.27
C ASN A 52 43.74 -5.70 24.99
N SER A 53 44.69 -5.32 25.84
CA SER A 53 45.50 -4.11 25.65
C SER A 53 46.49 -4.26 24.49
N ILE A 54 47.16 -5.42 24.39
CA ILE A 54 48.08 -5.76 23.28
C ILE A 54 47.30 -5.83 21.97
N LEU A 55 46.17 -6.54 21.92
CA LEU A 55 45.35 -6.65 20.71
C LEU A 55 44.84 -5.27 20.27
N ARG A 56 44.33 -4.43 21.17
CA ARG A 56 43.93 -3.06 20.82
C ARG A 56 45.11 -2.23 20.28
N LEU A 57 46.30 -2.37 20.84
CA LEU A 57 47.49 -1.67 20.34
C LEU A 57 47.84 -2.16 18.92
N VAL A 58 47.85 -3.46 18.66
CA VAL A 58 48.11 -4.03 17.33
C VAL A 58 47.04 -3.62 16.31
N GLU A 59 45.75 -3.74 16.67
CA GLU A 59 44.62 -3.32 15.82
C GLU A 59 44.68 -1.82 15.50
N SER A 60 44.99 -0.99 16.49
CA SER A 60 45.08 0.47 16.30
C SER A 60 46.19 0.86 15.33
N ASN A 61 47.38 0.26 15.44
CA ASN A 61 48.52 0.56 14.56
C ASN A 61 48.34 0.01 13.14
N LEU A 62 47.81 -1.21 12.98
CA LEU A 62 47.62 -1.81 11.65
C LEU A 62 46.44 -1.19 10.89
N ILE A 63 45.42 -0.67 11.59
CA ILE A 63 44.18 -0.20 10.93
C ILE A 63 44.09 1.31 10.89
N LEU A 64 44.30 2.03 12.01
CA LEU A 64 44.03 3.47 12.04
C LEU A 64 45.01 4.28 11.19
N VAL A 65 46.26 3.82 11.07
CA VAL A 65 47.30 4.45 10.24
C VAL A 65 46.93 4.39 8.76
N HIS A 66 46.29 3.31 8.30
CA HIS A 66 45.94 3.07 6.89
C HIS A 66 44.44 3.23 6.61
N LEU A 67 43.65 3.67 7.58
CA LEU A 67 42.18 3.68 7.53
C LEU A 67 41.65 4.47 6.34
N GLU A 68 42.25 5.62 6.01
CA GLU A 68 41.78 6.43 4.89
C GLU A 68 41.95 5.69 3.55
N THR A 69 43.14 5.13 3.27
CA THR A 69 43.43 4.33 2.07
C THR A 69 42.57 3.07 1.98
N LEU A 70 42.32 2.41 3.12
CA LEU A 70 41.41 1.27 3.21
C LEU A 70 39.95 1.66 2.93
N LEU A 71 39.53 2.88 3.27
CA LEU A 71 38.17 3.38 3.00
C LEU A 71 38.00 3.95 1.58
N THR A 72 39.02 4.58 1.01
CA THR A 72 38.94 5.21 -0.33
C THR A 72 39.14 4.20 -1.47
N HIS A 73 40.09 3.27 -1.33
CA HIS A 73 40.44 2.31 -2.38
C HIS A 73 40.12 0.86 -1.99
N GLY A 74 40.31 0.49 -0.73
CA GLY A 74 40.06 -0.87 -0.26
C GLY A 74 38.57 -1.24 -0.28
N LEU A 75 37.76 -0.46 0.44
CA LEU A 75 36.33 -0.63 0.59
C LEU A 75 35.61 -0.61 -0.77
N VAL A 76 35.93 0.34 -1.65
CA VAL A 76 35.32 0.46 -2.98
C VAL A 76 35.48 -0.83 -3.79
N ARG A 77 36.71 -1.38 -3.85
CA ARG A 77 36.97 -2.66 -4.55
C ARG A 77 36.19 -3.82 -3.93
N LEU A 78 36.15 -3.91 -2.59
CA LEU A 78 35.42 -4.97 -1.90
C LEU A 78 33.90 -4.88 -2.13
N LEU A 79 33.32 -3.68 -2.17
CA LEU A 79 31.90 -3.45 -2.46
C LEU A 79 31.56 -3.73 -3.93
N GLU A 80 32.47 -3.40 -4.85
CA GLU A 80 32.31 -3.70 -6.28
C GLU A 80 32.36 -5.22 -6.53
N SER A 81 33.29 -5.95 -5.93
CA SER A 81 33.43 -7.42 -6.07
C SER A 81 32.35 -8.27 -5.39
N PHE A 82 31.57 -7.74 -4.44
CA PHE A 82 30.45 -8.48 -3.84
C PHE A 82 29.44 -8.93 -4.92
N PRO A 83 28.94 -10.19 -4.93
CA PRO A 83 28.87 -11.14 -3.82
C PRO A 83 30.00 -12.18 -3.74
N ASP A 84 31.19 -11.92 -4.30
CA ASP A 84 32.34 -12.83 -4.17
C ASP A 84 32.62 -13.23 -2.69
N PRO A 85 32.81 -14.53 -2.37
CA PRO A 85 33.01 -14.98 -0.99
C PRO A 85 34.24 -14.38 -0.29
N ILE A 86 35.31 -14.09 -1.02
CA ILE A 86 36.53 -13.49 -0.47
C ILE A 86 36.23 -12.03 -0.11
N ALA A 87 35.55 -11.29 -0.99
CA ALA A 87 35.09 -9.93 -0.73
C ALA A 87 34.12 -9.87 0.47
N ALA A 88 33.13 -10.76 0.54
CA ALA A 88 32.17 -10.82 1.65
C ALA A 88 32.84 -11.11 3.01
N THR A 89 33.76 -12.10 3.04
CA THR A 89 34.53 -12.44 4.25
C THR A 89 35.45 -11.30 4.67
N SER A 90 36.04 -10.59 3.70
CA SER A 90 36.88 -9.42 3.95
C SER A 90 36.09 -8.23 4.50
N LEU A 91 34.90 -7.92 3.94
CA LEU A 91 34.01 -6.87 4.44
C LEU A 91 33.56 -7.16 5.89
N LEU A 92 33.16 -8.40 6.17
CA LEU A 92 32.80 -8.84 7.52
C LEU A 92 33.97 -8.71 8.51
N THR A 93 35.18 -9.08 8.07
CA THR A 93 36.39 -8.96 8.89
C THR A 93 36.73 -7.49 9.16
N PHE A 94 36.68 -6.64 8.14
CA PHE A 94 36.90 -5.19 8.25
C PHE A 94 35.91 -4.54 9.20
N TYR A 95 34.61 -4.85 9.10
CA TYR A 95 33.59 -4.34 9.99
C TYR A 95 33.79 -4.79 11.45
N LYS A 96 34.11 -6.07 11.69
CA LYS A 96 34.43 -6.61 13.03
C LYS A 96 35.65 -5.93 13.66
N LEU A 97 36.68 -5.63 12.87
CA LEU A 97 37.86 -4.92 13.35
C LEU A 97 37.56 -3.45 13.70
N LEU A 98 36.78 -2.76 12.87
CA LEU A 98 36.42 -1.35 13.10
C LEU A 98 35.50 -1.19 14.32
N THR A 99 34.54 -2.10 14.50
CA THR A 99 33.64 -2.11 15.68
C THR A 99 34.40 -2.38 16.98
N ARG A 100 35.45 -3.22 16.97
CA ARG A 100 36.36 -3.41 18.13
C ARG A 100 37.15 -2.15 18.50
N LEU A 101 37.50 -1.32 17.51
CA LEU A 101 38.15 -0.02 17.70
C LEU A 101 37.17 1.11 18.10
N GLY A 102 35.86 0.84 18.14
CA GLY A 102 34.81 1.74 18.63
C GLY A 102 34.17 2.62 17.55
N GLU A 103 33.37 3.59 18.00
CA GLU A 103 32.50 4.37 17.10
C GLU A 103 33.20 5.36 16.13
N PRO A 104 34.39 5.95 16.41
CA PRO A 104 35.00 6.90 15.46
C PRO A 104 35.39 6.27 14.10
N PRO A 105 36.04 5.09 14.02
CA PRO A 105 36.30 4.41 12.75
C PRO A 105 35.02 3.94 12.04
N VAL A 106 34.03 3.42 12.77
CA VAL A 106 32.74 2.97 12.21
C VAL A 106 31.98 4.14 11.57
N ARG A 107 31.99 5.34 12.17
CA ARG A 107 31.42 6.55 11.54
C ARG A 107 32.14 6.95 10.25
N ARG A 108 33.46 6.77 10.16
CA ARG A 108 34.19 7.00 8.89
C ARG A 108 33.79 5.98 7.83
N LEU A 109 33.69 4.70 8.19
CA LEU A 109 33.17 3.65 7.30
C LEU A 109 31.78 4.00 6.77
N ARG A 110 30.84 4.35 7.65
CA ARG A 110 29.46 4.75 7.30
C ARG A 110 29.43 5.93 6.33
N LYS A 111 30.29 6.94 6.56
CA LYS A 111 30.44 8.09 5.66
C LYS A 111 30.99 7.69 4.29
N SER A 112 32.08 6.92 4.22
CA SER A 112 32.67 6.49 2.95
C SER A 112 31.74 5.56 2.16
N PHE A 113 31.01 4.67 2.85
CA PHE A 113 29.96 3.84 2.27
C PHE A 113 28.84 4.70 1.66
N SER A 114 28.30 5.67 2.40
CA SER A 114 27.28 6.61 1.89
C SER A 114 27.78 7.42 0.69
N VAL A 115 29.02 7.91 0.71
CA VAL A 115 29.64 8.64 -0.41
C VAL A 115 29.75 7.75 -1.65
N TRP A 116 30.22 6.51 -1.53
CA TRP A 116 30.30 5.58 -2.65
C TRP A 116 28.91 5.20 -3.21
N ILE A 117 27.90 5.00 -2.35
CA ILE A 117 26.52 4.76 -2.80
C ILE A 117 26.00 5.97 -3.57
N LYS A 118 26.17 7.19 -3.05
CA LYS A 118 25.76 8.43 -3.72
C LYS A 118 26.44 8.59 -5.08
N ALA A 119 27.74 8.34 -5.17
CA ALA A 119 28.49 8.45 -6.43
C ALA A 119 28.11 7.37 -7.46
N THR A 120 27.90 6.13 -7.03
CA THR A 120 27.51 5.02 -7.92
C THR A 120 26.05 5.13 -8.36
N GLY A 121 25.14 5.47 -7.45
CA GLY A 121 23.73 5.73 -7.76
C GLY A 121 23.52 6.95 -8.66
N ALA A 122 24.28 8.04 -8.46
CA ALA A 122 24.23 9.21 -9.33
C ALA A 122 24.49 8.83 -10.80
N ARG A 123 25.54 8.04 -11.08
CA ARG A 123 25.85 7.53 -12.43
C ARG A 123 24.72 6.69 -13.05
N MET A 124 23.90 6.01 -12.24
CA MET A 124 22.77 5.21 -12.73
C MET A 124 21.58 6.07 -13.17
N VAL A 125 21.36 7.21 -12.52
CA VAL A 125 20.25 8.13 -12.83
C VAL A 125 20.64 9.28 -13.75
N GLU A 126 21.93 9.60 -13.87
CA GLU A 126 22.48 10.73 -14.63
C GLU A 126 21.92 10.84 -16.05
N LYS A 127 21.54 12.05 -16.45
CA LYS A 127 21.05 12.33 -17.80
C LYS A 127 22.14 12.00 -18.83
N ALA A 128 21.78 11.39 -19.95
CA ALA A 128 22.71 11.23 -21.06
C ALA A 128 23.05 12.61 -21.67
N ASN A 129 24.32 12.80 -22.03
CA ASN A 129 24.79 14.00 -22.75
C ASN A 129 24.54 13.91 -24.28
N GLY A 130 23.92 12.83 -24.75
CA GLY A 130 23.47 12.66 -26.13
C GLY A 130 22.01 13.10 -26.34
N GLY A 131 21.52 12.97 -27.57
CA GLY A 131 20.13 13.24 -27.93
C GLY A 131 19.13 12.27 -27.29
N GLU A 132 17.84 12.48 -27.56
CA GLU A 132 16.72 11.76 -26.92
C GLU A 132 16.82 10.22 -27.01
N GLU A 133 17.42 9.69 -28.09
CA GLU A 133 17.60 8.25 -28.29
C GLU A 133 18.62 7.64 -27.30
N GLU A 134 19.72 8.35 -27.02
CA GLU A 134 20.72 7.91 -26.03
C GLU A 134 20.19 8.09 -24.59
N GLU A 135 19.38 9.13 -24.33
CA GLU A 135 18.64 9.22 -23.07
C GLU A 135 17.68 8.04 -22.91
N ALA A 136 16.95 7.65 -23.96
CA ALA A 136 16.04 6.51 -23.94
C ALA A 136 16.76 5.16 -23.72
N LYS A 137 17.94 4.95 -24.35
CA LYS A 137 18.78 3.75 -24.11
C LYS A 137 19.30 3.67 -22.68
N ARG A 138 19.76 4.79 -22.11
CA ARG A 138 20.23 4.83 -20.71
C ARG A 138 19.08 4.66 -19.72
N ASP A 139 17.92 5.23 -20.00
CA ASP A 139 16.72 5.10 -19.18
C ASP A 139 16.14 3.68 -19.20
N ALA A 140 16.32 2.94 -20.31
CA ALA A 140 16.01 1.53 -20.37
C ALA A 140 16.82 0.74 -19.32
N GLY A 141 16.13 -0.11 -18.55
CA GLY A 141 16.72 -0.87 -17.45
C GLY A 141 17.19 -0.02 -16.25
N MET A 142 16.94 1.30 -16.19
CA MET A 142 17.36 2.12 -15.03
C MET A 142 16.76 1.58 -13.72
N VAL A 143 15.45 1.30 -13.71
CA VAL A 143 14.76 0.81 -12.51
C VAL A 143 15.27 -0.58 -12.11
N GLU A 144 15.59 -1.44 -13.07
CA GLU A 144 16.16 -2.77 -12.82
C GLU A 144 17.53 -2.66 -12.15
N ARG A 145 18.44 -1.83 -12.71
CA ARG A 145 19.76 -1.55 -12.09
C ARG A 145 19.64 -0.94 -10.69
N LEU A 146 18.62 -0.10 -10.44
CA LEU A 146 18.37 0.47 -9.10
C LEU A 146 17.87 -0.57 -8.09
N ILE A 147 17.01 -1.51 -8.52
CA ILE A 147 16.57 -2.65 -7.70
C ILE A 147 17.76 -3.55 -7.39
N GLU A 148 18.50 -3.99 -8.42
CA GLU A 148 19.70 -4.83 -8.26
C GLU A 148 20.73 -4.19 -7.32
N PHE A 149 20.99 -2.89 -7.47
CA PHE A 149 21.91 -2.17 -6.60
C PHE A 149 21.39 -2.10 -5.16
N LYS A 150 20.09 -1.89 -4.94
CA LYS A 150 19.49 -1.91 -3.61
C LYS A 150 19.59 -3.29 -2.95
N THR A 151 19.22 -4.35 -3.67
CA THR A 151 19.31 -5.74 -3.19
C THR A 151 20.77 -6.13 -2.88
N LYS A 152 21.73 -5.70 -3.71
CA LYS A 152 23.17 -5.88 -3.45
C LYS A 152 23.60 -5.22 -2.14
N LEU A 153 23.19 -3.97 -1.90
CA LEU A 153 23.53 -3.22 -0.68
C LEU A 153 22.89 -3.81 0.57
N ASP A 154 21.64 -4.25 0.49
CA ASP A 154 20.96 -4.93 1.61
C ASP A 154 21.66 -6.25 1.96
N GLY A 155 22.05 -7.03 0.95
CA GLY A 155 22.84 -8.25 1.14
C GLY A 155 24.21 -7.99 1.80
N ILE A 156 24.85 -6.86 1.53
CA ILE A 156 26.08 -6.43 2.21
C ILE A 156 25.82 -6.06 3.68
N VAL A 157 24.73 -5.34 4.00
CA VAL A 157 24.45 -4.98 5.40
C VAL A 157 24.08 -6.19 6.24
N VAL A 158 23.24 -7.09 5.71
CA VAL A 158 22.86 -8.34 6.38
C VAL A 158 24.08 -9.27 6.51
N GLY A 159 24.78 -9.57 5.41
CA GLY A 159 25.86 -10.56 5.39
C GLY A 159 27.20 -10.09 5.97
N CYS A 160 27.52 -8.80 5.87
CA CYS A 160 28.85 -8.28 6.22
C CYS A 160 28.84 -7.26 7.36
N PHE A 161 27.79 -6.44 7.53
CA PHE A 161 27.72 -5.40 8.56
C PHE A 161 26.82 -5.75 9.75
N ALA A 162 26.53 -7.05 9.95
CA ALA A 162 25.79 -7.59 11.09
C ALA A 162 24.46 -6.85 11.36
N GLU A 163 23.73 -6.53 10.29
CA GLU A 163 22.42 -5.87 10.32
C GLU A 163 22.42 -4.47 10.98
N ASP A 164 23.55 -3.74 10.92
CA ASP A 164 23.65 -2.38 11.46
C ASP A 164 22.57 -1.44 10.88
N ARG A 165 21.65 -1.01 11.76
CA ARG A 165 20.57 -0.07 11.46
C ARG A 165 21.09 1.25 10.90
N GLU A 166 22.27 1.69 11.33
CA GLU A 166 22.89 2.93 10.85
C GLU A 166 23.42 2.78 9.42
N MET A 167 23.83 1.58 8.99
CA MET A 167 24.18 1.30 7.59
C MET A 167 22.94 1.26 6.70
N PHE A 168 21.83 0.68 7.17
CA PHE A 168 20.54 0.78 6.47
C PHE A 168 20.06 2.24 6.35
N PHE A 169 20.25 3.05 7.40
CA PHE A 169 19.96 4.48 7.33
C PHE A 169 20.85 5.20 6.30
N ALA A 170 22.15 4.89 6.26
CA ALA A 170 23.07 5.44 5.27
C ALA A 170 22.71 5.07 3.81
N ILE A 171 22.20 3.86 3.57
CA ILE A 171 21.64 3.46 2.27
C ILE A 171 20.39 4.29 1.94
N LYS A 172 19.44 4.40 2.87
CA LYS A 172 18.22 5.20 2.69
C LYS A 172 18.53 6.65 2.32
N GLU A 173 19.37 7.32 3.12
CA GLU A 173 19.77 8.71 2.89
C GLU A 173 20.49 8.88 1.55
N ALA A 174 21.33 7.91 1.17
CA ALA A 174 22.01 7.92 -0.13
C ALA A 174 21.03 7.81 -1.30
N PHE A 175 20.08 6.87 -1.26
CA PHE A 175 19.05 6.71 -2.29
C PHE A 175 18.14 7.93 -2.40
N GLU A 176 17.66 8.47 -1.27
CA GLU A 176 16.90 9.73 -1.25
C GLU A 176 17.71 10.91 -1.80
N THR A 177 19.05 10.91 -1.62
CA THR A 177 19.90 11.95 -2.22
C THR A 177 20.00 11.82 -3.73
N PHE A 178 20.44 10.67 -4.26
CA PHE A 178 20.77 10.58 -5.69
C PHE A 178 19.53 10.43 -6.59
N ILE A 179 18.48 9.71 -6.17
CA ILE A 179 17.26 9.54 -6.99
C ILE A 179 16.63 10.90 -7.30
N ASN A 180 16.61 11.81 -6.33
CA ASN A 180 15.97 13.10 -6.48
C ASN A 180 16.84 14.14 -7.25
N GLN A 181 18.10 13.83 -7.57
CA GLN A 181 18.92 14.67 -8.47
C GLN A 181 18.29 14.82 -9.87
N ARG A 182 17.58 13.79 -10.35
CA ARG A 182 16.83 13.84 -11.63
C ARG A 182 15.32 14.07 -11.45
N CYS A 183 14.94 14.67 -10.31
CA CYS A 183 13.61 15.17 -9.97
C CYS A 183 12.45 14.23 -10.39
N ASN A 184 11.75 14.56 -11.48
CA ASN A 184 10.53 13.87 -11.91
C ASN A 184 10.78 12.57 -12.68
N LYS A 185 11.94 12.40 -13.32
CA LYS A 185 12.14 11.35 -14.33
C LYS A 185 12.23 9.93 -13.73
N PRO A 186 12.89 9.70 -12.58
CA PRO A 186 12.86 8.38 -11.93
C PRO A 186 11.45 7.96 -11.49
N ALA A 187 10.64 8.88 -10.95
CA ALA A 187 9.25 8.59 -10.57
C ALA A 187 8.40 8.13 -11.76
N GLU A 188 8.57 8.77 -12.92
CA GLU A 188 7.94 8.37 -14.19
C GLU A 188 8.37 6.96 -14.63
N LEU A 189 9.69 6.67 -14.59
CA LEU A 189 10.22 5.38 -15.00
C LEU A 189 9.80 4.25 -14.04
N ILE A 190 9.69 4.53 -12.73
CA ILE A 190 9.17 3.58 -11.73
C ILE A 190 7.70 3.24 -12.03
N ALA A 191 6.86 4.22 -12.37
CA ALA A 191 5.46 3.98 -12.75
C ALA A 191 5.35 3.13 -14.03
N LYS A 192 6.17 3.40 -15.05
CA LYS A 192 6.20 2.64 -16.31
C LYS A 192 6.74 1.22 -16.16
N TYR A 193 7.77 1.05 -15.34
CA TYR A 193 8.31 -0.25 -15.00
C TYR A 193 7.26 -1.13 -14.29
N LEU A 194 6.52 -0.53 -13.35
CA LEU A 194 5.40 -1.18 -12.67
C LEU A 194 4.28 -1.59 -13.64
N ASP A 195 3.84 -0.70 -14.54
CA ASP A 195 2.86 -1.04 -15.58
C ASP A 195 3.33 -2.21 -16.46
N LEU A 196 4.60 -2.21 -16.88
CA LEU A 196 5.18 -3.30 -17.66
C LEU A 196 5.13 -4.63 -16.90
N LYS A 197 5.59 -4.66 -15.64
CA LYS A 197 5.59 -5.89 -14.83
C LYS A 197 4.16 -6.37 -14.54
N MET A 198 3.20 -5.48 -14.26
CA MET A 198 1.80 -5.85 -14.05
C MET A 198 1.14 -6.47 -15.29
N ARG A 199 1.55 -6.07 -16.50
CA ARG A 199 1.06 -6.67 -17.77
C ARG A 199 1.66 -8.05 -18.06
N THR A 200 2.87 -8.33 -17.58
CA THR A 200 3.56 -9.62 -17.81
C THR A 200 3.41 -10.61 -16.66
N ALA A 201 3.12 -10.12 -15.44
CA ALA A 201 3.11 -10.85 -14.18
C ALA A 201 2.59 -12.30 -14.30
N SER A 202 1.29 -12.48 -14.60
CA SER A 202 0.64 -13.79 -14.66
C SER A 202 1.07 -14.70 -15.84
N ARG A 203 2.06 -14.29 -16.66
CA ARG A 203 2.65 -15.13 -17.71
C ARG A 203 4.09 -15.54 -17.44
N SER A 204 4.78 -14.86 -16.52
CA SER A 204 6.24 -15.01 -16.37
C SER A 204 6.73 -15.05 -14.94
N MET A 205 5.86 -14.91 -13.94
CA MET A 205 6.24 -14.83 -12.53
C MET A 205 5.19 -15.54 -11.65
N ASN A 206 5.66 -16.21 -10.61
CA ASN A 206 4.81 -16.79 -9.57
C ASN A 206 4.32 -15.70 -8.59
N GLU A 207 3.23 -15.95 -7.85
CA GLU A 207 2.60 -14.94 -6.97
C GLU A 207 3.59 -14.33 -5.96
N ALA A 208 4.44 -15.14 -5.32
CA ALA A 208 5.46 -14.66 -4.40
C ALA A 208 6.56 -13.81 -5.07
N GLU A 209 6.92 -14.11 -6.32
CA GLU A 209 7.89 -13.34 -7.10
C GLU A 209 7.30 -12.00 -7.53
N ILE A 210 6.00 -11.98 -7.88
CA ILE A 210 5.26 -10.76 -8.17
C ILE A 210 5.24 -9.89 -6.91
N ASP A 211 4.85 -10.42 -5.75
CA ASP A 211 4.74 -9.62 -4.53
C ASP A 211 6.10 -9.04 -4.08
N THR A 212 7.17 -9.84 -4.20
CA THR A 212 8.57 -9.40 -3.98
C THR A 212 8.98 -8.30 -4.96
N CYS A 213 8.62 -8.41 -6.24
CA CYS A 213 8.87 -7.39 -7.25
C CYS A 213 8.14 -6.07 -6.93
N LEU A 214 6.88 -6.14 -6.50
CA LEU A 214 6.12 -4.98 -6.04
C LEU A 214 6.76 -4.33 -4.81
N GLU A 215 7.23 -5.12 -3.84
CA GLU A 215 7.93 -4.64 -2.64
C GLU A 215 9.21 -3.86 -3.00
N HIS A 216 10.04 -4.39 -3.91
CA HIS A 216 11.24 -3.70 -4.41
C HIS A 216 10.92 -2.37 -5.13
N VAL A 217 9.87 -2.35 -5.95
CA VAL A 217 9.41 -1.12 -6.62
C VAL A 217 8.93 -0.07 -5.61
N LEU A 218 8.22 -0.51 -4.56
CA LEU A 218 7.74 0.37 -3.49
C LEU A 218 8.88 0.94 -2.65
N VAL A 219 9.94 0.17 -2.39
CA VAL A 219 11.16 0.67 -1.73
C VAL A 219 11.77 1.84 -2.52
N LEU A 220 11.89 1.73 -3.84
CA LEU A 220 12.39 2.83 -4.69
C LEU A 220 11.42 4.03 -4.72
N PHE A 221 10.11 3.76 -4.74
CA PHE A 221 9.08 4.81 -4.67
C PHE A 221 9.13 5.60 -3.35
N ARG A 222 9.40 4.96 -2.20
CA ARG A 222 9.60 5.66 -0.91
C ARG A 222 10.73 6.69 -0.97
N TYR A 223 11.80 6.41 -1.72
CA TYR A 223 12.94 7.30 -1.87
C TYR A 223 12.70 8.46 -2.86
N SER A 224 11.62 8.40 -3.66
CA SER A 224 11.27 9.46 -4.60
C SER A 224 10.42 10.55 -3.93
N GLN A 225 10.79 11.81 -4.17
CA GLN A 225 10.03 12.98 -3.73
C GLN A 225 8.91 13.35 -4.70
N ALA A 226 8.97 12.94 -5.98
CA ALA A 226 7.99 13.29 -7.02
C ALA A 226 6.83 12.28 -7.11
N LYS A 227 6.15 12.05 -5.98
CA LYS A 227 5.10 11.01 -5.87
C LYS A 227 3.84 11.33 -6.68
N ASP A 228 3.58 12.61 -6.92
CA ASP A 228 2.50 13.11 -7.77
C ASP A 228 2.70 12.81 -9.27
N ILE A 229 3.96 12.86 -9.75
CA ILE A 229 4.33 12.37 -11.09
C ILE A 229 4.03 10.87 -11.18
N PHE A 230 4.47 10.08 -10.20
CA PHE A 230 4.13 8.66 -10.15
C PHE A 230 2.60 8.44 -10.12
N GLU A 231 1.84 9.22 -9.33
CA GLU A 231 0.37 9.14 -9.22
C GLU A 231 -0.32 9.28 -10.59
N GLU A 232 -0.08 10.37 -11.34
CA GLU A 232 -0.76 10.59 -12.62
C GLU A 232 -0.35 9.58 -13.70
N PHE A 233 0.93 9.21 -13.79
CA PHE A 233 1.40 8.19 -14.73
C PHE A 233 0.82 6.80 -14.39
N TYR A 234 0.91 6.36 -13.14
CA TYR A 234 0.35 5.08 -12.69
C TYR A 234 -1.16 5.01 -12.87
N LYS A 235 -1.90 6.09 -12.53
CA LYS A 235 -3.35 6.17 -12.71
C LYS A 235 -3.76 6.07 -14.18
N ARG A 236 -3.05 6.75 -15.08
CA ARG A 236 -3.28 6.68 -16.53
C ARG A 236 -3.06 5.27 -17.08
N ASP A 237 -1.99 4.62 -16.64
CA ASP A 237 -1.67 3.29 -17.15
C ASP A 237 -2.58 2.21 -16.51
N LEU A 238 -2.98 2.36 -15.23
CA LEU A 238 -4.03 1.56 -14.59
C LEU A 238 -5.37 1.67 -15.34
N ALA A 239 -5.81 2.89 -15.69
CA ALA A 239 -7.05 3.08 -16.45
C ALA A 239 -7.03 2.31 -17.79
N LYS A 240 -5.89 2.33 -18.49
CA LYS A 240 -5.68 1.57 -19.73
C LYS A 240 -5.67 0.05 -19.50
N ARG A 241 -5.13 -0.44 -18.37
CA ARG A 241 -5.13 -1.88 -18.04
C ARG A 241 -6.52 -2.40 -17.68
N LEU A 242 -7.27 -1.63 -16.88
CA LEU A 242 -8.64 -1.95 -16.47
C LEU A 242 -9.63 -1.97 -17.65
N LEU A 243 -9.70 -0.89 -18.44
CA LEU A 243 -10.74 -0.75 -19.47
C LEU A 243 -10.49 -1.56 -20.74
N LEU A 244 -9.22 -1.84 -21.08
CA LEU A 244 -8.88 -2.60 -22.29
C LEU A 244 -8.74 -4.10 -22.03
N SER A 245 -9.14 -4.57 -20.83
CA SER A 245 -9.00 -5.94 -20.34
C SER A 245 -7.59 -6.49 -20.52
N ARG A 246 -6.61 -5.74 -20.00
CA ARG A 246 -5.17 -6.07 -20.05
C ARG A 246 -4.53 -6.28 -18.67
N SER A 247 -5.24 -5.96 -17.59
CA SER A 247 -4.87 -6.42 -16.25
C SER A 247 -4.82 -7.94 -16.22
N SER A 248 -3.76 -8.50 -15.65
CA SER A 248 -3.55 -9.95 -15.61
C SER A 248 -4.34 -10.63 -14.48
N SER A 249 -4.65 -9.87 -13.43
CA SER A 249 -5.65 -10.17 -12.39
C SER A 249 -6.16 -8.86 -11.80
N ILE A 250 -7.46 -8.78 -11.51
CA ILE A 250 -8.08 -7.61 -10.84
C ILE A 250 -7.59 -7.53 -9.39
N ASP A 251 -7.44 -8.67 -8.72
CA ASP A 251 -7.04 -8.73 -7.32
C ASP A 251 -5.56 -8.39 -7.12
N LEU A 252 -4.72 -8.67 -8.12
CA LEU A 252 -3.33 -8.17 -8.14
C LEU A 252 -3.27 -6.64 -8.22
N GLU A 253 -4.14 -6.01 -9.02
CA GLU A 253 -4.22 -4.55 -9.11
C GLU A 253 -4.79 -3.95 -7.81
N ARG A 254 -5.78 -4.60 -7.18
CA ARG A 254 -6.28 -4.23 -5.84
C ARG A 254 -5.17 -4.34 -4.78
N ASN A 255 -4.40 -5.43 -4.75
CA ASN A 255 -3.26 -5.60 -3.84
C ASN A 255 -2.26 -4.44 -4.00
N MET A 256 -1.88 -4.10 -5.24
CA MET A 256 -0.95 -2.99 -5.46
C MET A 256 -1.51 -1.64 -4.98
N VAL A 257 -2.80 -1.37 -5.16
CA VAL A 257 -3.43 -0.17 -4.60
C VAL A 257 -3.48 -0.21 -3.07
N MET A 258 -3.69 -1.38 -2.44
CA MET A 258 -3.59 -1.52 -0.98
C MET A 258 -2.16 -1.25 -0.47
N LYS A 259 -1.13 -1.75 -1.15
CA LYS A 259 0.27 -1.43 -0.81
C LYS A 259 0.56 0.08 -0.96
N LEU A 260 0.10 0.73 -2.04
CA LEU A 260 0.22 2.19 -2.20
C LEU A 260 -0.54 2.98 -1.12
N LYS A 261 -1.71 2.48 -0.67
CA LYS A 261 -2.49 3.06 0.43
C LYS A 261 -1.76 2.99 1.76
N LYS A 262 -1.02 1.90 2.02
CA LYS A 262 -0.17 1.75 3.21
C LYS A 262 1.00 2.74 3.22
N GLU A 263 1.59 3.02 2.06
CA GLU A 263 2.75 3.91 1.91
C GLU A 263 2.39 5.42 1.86
N CYS A 264 1.26 5.79 1.27
CA CYS A 264 0.89 7.21 1.04
C CYS A 264 -0.45 7.64 1.68
N GLY A 265 -1.17 6.72 2.33
CA GLY A 265 -2.45 6.97 2.96
C GLY A 265 -3.64 7.05 1.98
N PRO A 266 -4.88 7.07 2.51
CA PRO A 266 -6.10 7.00 1.71
C PRO A 266 -6.30 8.20 0.77
N GLY A 267 -5.74 9.37 1.11
CA GLY A 267 -5.84 10.57 0.28
C GLY A 267 -5.02 10.55 -1.02
N PHE A 268 -4.16 9.53 -1.19
CA PHE A 268 -3.43 9.26 -2.43
C PHE A 268 -4.21 8.27 -3.31
N THR A 269 -4.73 7.20 -2.71
CA THR A 269 -5.41 6.12 -3.44
C THR A 269 -6.89 6.38 -3.73
N ALA A 270 -7.54 7.38 -3.13
CA ALA A 270 -8.98 7.64 -3.27
C ALA A 270 -9.50 7.68 -4.72
N LYS A 271 -8.75 8.25 -5.68
CA LYS A 271 -9.12 8.24 -7.10
C LYS A 271 -9.04 6.82 -7.69
N LEU A 272 -7.96 6.09 -7.40
CA LEU A 272 -7.73 4.71 -7.84
C LEU A 272 -8.82 3.77 -7.29
N GLU A 273 -9.14 3.89 -5.99
CA GLU A 273 -10.22 3.13 -5.34
C GLU A 273 -11.60 3.44 -5.95
N THR A 274 -11.82 4.68 -6.38
CA THR A 274 -13.05 5.05 -7.10
C THR A 274 -13.11 4.45 -8.49
N MET A 275 -11.98 4.28 -9.18
CA MET A 275 -11.94 3.57 -10.47
C MET A 275 -12.40 2.12 -10.33
N PHE A 276 -12.02 1.38 -9.28
CA PHE A 276 -12.54 0.03 -9.03
C PHE A 276 -14.04 0.03 -8.71
N ARG A 277 -14.49 0.95 -7.85
CA ARG A 277 -15.92 1.07 -7.49
C ARG A 277 -16.79 1.41 -8.70
N ASP A 278 -16.30 2.22 -9.62
CA ASP A 278 -17.00 2.54 -10.88
C ASP A 278 -17.20 1.29 -11.75
N LEU A 279 -16.21 0.37 -11.80
CA LEU A 279 -16.34 -0.91 -12.52
C LEU A 279 -17.37 -1.85 -11.86
N GLU A 280 -17.31 -2.00 -10.54
CA GLU A 280 -18.27 -2.81 -9.77
C GLU A 280 -19.70 -2.29 -9.95
N THR A 281 -19.89 -0.98 -9.77
CA THR A 281 -21.19 -0.30 -9.95
C THR A 281 -21.66 -0.38 -11.41
N SER A 282 -20.76 -0.42 -12.38
CA SER A 282 -21.11 -0.60 -13.80
C SER A 282 -21.66 -2.00 -14.08
N ASN A 283 -21.09 -3.04 -13.47
CA ASN A 283 -21.61 -4.41 -13.60
C ASN A 283 -23.03 -4.50 -13.02
N ASP A 284 -23.25 -3.95 -11.82
CA ASP A 284 -24.58 -3.86 -11.21
C ASP A 284 -25.59 -3.07 -12.08
N LEU A 285 -25.10 -2.08 -12.84
CA LEU A 285 -25.92 -1.30 -13.77
C LEU A 285 -26.28 -2.07 -15.04
N ASN A 286 -25.37 -2.88 -15.57
CA ASN A 286 -25.65 -3.73 -16.73
C ASN A 286 -26.67 -4.82 -16.38
N ILE A 287 -26.50 -5.52 -15.24
CA ILE A 287 -27.48 -6.50 -14.74
C ILE A 287 -28.87 -5.86 -14.56
N ALA A 288 -28.91 -4.63 -14.00
CA ALA A 288 -30.16 -3.90 -13.87
C ALA A 288 -30.77 -3.51 -15.24
N TYR A 289 -29.95 -3.11 -16.21
CA TYR A 289 -30.39 -2.75 -17.57
C TYR A 289 -30.93 -3.97 -18.33
N GLU A 290 -30.22 -5.10 -18.29
CA GLU A 290 -30.65 -6.39 -18.82
C GLU A 290 -32.02 -6.81 -18.24
N SER A 291 -32.25 -6.60 -16.94
CA SER A 291 -33.55 -6.89 -16.32
C SER A 291 -34.69 -6.00 -16.83
N VAL A 292 -34.41 -4.78 -17.27
CA VAL A 292 -35.38 -3.87 -17.89
C VAL A 292 -35.65 -4.31 -19.34
N LEU A 293 -34.60 -4.62 -20.11
CA LEU A 293 -34.73 -5.14 -21.47
C LEU A 293 -35.57 -6.44 -21.50
N ALA A 294 -35.32 -7.36 -20.57
CA ALA A 294 -36.08 -8.61 -20.46
C ALA A 294 -37.57 -8.38 -20.12
N ARG A 295 -37.89 -7.34 -19.34
CA ARG A 295 -39.27 -6.95 -19.03
C ARG A 295 -39.98 -6.24 -20.18
N GLU A 296 -39.23 -5.45 -20.96
CA GLU A 296 -39.75 -4.81 -22.18
C GLU A 296 -39.97 -5.85 -23.29
N ALA A 297 -39.12 -6.89 -23.38
CA ALA A 297 -39.28 -8.00 -24.33
C ALA A 297 -40.38 -9.01 -23.94
N GLY A 298 -40.64 -9.22 -22.64
CA GLY A 298 -41.68 -10.14 -22.15
C GLY A 298 -43.09 -9.55 -22.08
N GLY A 299 -43.32 -8.38 -22.68
CA GLY A 299 -44.55 -7.59 -22.51
C GLY A 299 -45.50 -7.55 -23.72
N GLU A 300 -45.11 -8.09 -24.88
CA GLU A 300 -45.93 -8.07 -26.09
C GLU A 300 -46.11 -9.48 -26.67
N GLU A 301 -47.36 -9.92 -26.80
CA GLU A 301 -47.74 -11.02 -27.70
C GLU A 301 -47.59 -10.52 -29.15
N ARG A 302 -46.37 -10.57 -29.68
CA ARG A 302 -46.09 -10.31 -31.09
C ARG A 302 -45.95 -11.62 -31.86
N MET A 303 -47.00 -11.97 -32.59
CA MET A 303 -46.89 -12.89 -33.72
C MET A 303 -46.16 -12.14 -34.84
N GLU A 304 -44.95 -12.55 -35.15
CA GLU A 304 -44.35 -12.56 -36.50
C GLU A 304 -42.94 -13.16 -36.38
N GLU A 305 -42.79 -14.40 -36.85
CA GLU A 305 -41.55 -15.16 -36.76
C GLU A 305 -40.60 -14.75 -37.92
N GLU A 306 -39.29 -14.91 -37.71
CA GLU A 306 -38.16 -14.80 -38.67
C GLU A 306 -37.47 -13.43 -38.90
N GLU A 307 -38.11 -12.25 -38.85
CA GLU A 307 -37.40 -10.97 -39.15
C GLU A 307 -36.65 -10.32 -37.96
N GLU A 308 -36.99 -10.60 -36.70
CA GLU A 308 -36.39 -9.91 -35.52
C GLU A 308 -35.02 -10.45 -35.04
N GLU A 309 -34.43 -11.49 -35.64
CA GLU A 309 -33.11 -11.99 -35.20
C GLU A 309 -31.94 -11.06 -35.58
N GLU A 310 -32.06 -10.25 -36.64
CA GLU A 310 -30.93 -9.42 -37.13
C GLU A 310 -30.64 -8.17 -36.28
N ASP A 311 -31.59 -7.69 -35.46
CA ASP A 311 -31.49 -6.40 -34.73
C ASP A 311 -30.91 -6.54 -33.29
N ARG A 312 -30.56 -7.76 -32.85
CA ARG A 312 -30.09 -8.05 -31.47
C ARG A 312 -28.62 -7.67 -31.23
N VAL A 313 -28.35 -6.39 -31.02
CA VAL A 313 -27.07 -5.92 -30.48
C VAL A 313 -27.04 -6.00 -28.95
N GLU A 314 -26.18 -6.86 -28.41
CA GLU A 314 -25.84 -6.91 -26.98
C GLU A 314 -24.99 -5.69 -26.59
N LEU A 315 -25.46 -4.89 -25.62
CA LEU A 315 -24.78 -3.67 -25.16
C LEU A 315 -24.43 -3.76 -23.66
N THR A 316 -23.13 -3.89 -23.37
CA THR A 316 -22.56 -3.72 -22.03
C THR A 316 -21.93 -2.33 -21.90
N VAL A 317 -22.27 -1.57 -20.85
CA VAL A 317 -21.77 -0.20 -20.64
C VAL A 317 -20.95 -0.08 -19.36
N THR A 318 -19.79 0.57 -19.43
CA THR A 318 -18.98 0.92 -18.26
C THR A 318 -19.10 2.41 -17.98
N VAL A 319 -19.69 2.79 -16.84
CA VAL A 319 -19.96 4.19 -16.45
C VAL A 319 -18.88 4.67 -15.49
N LEU A 320 -18.21 5.77 -15.83
CA LEU A 320 -16.96 6.20 -15.17
C LEU A 320 -17.09 7.60 -14.56
N THR A 321 -16.60 7.79 -13.34
CA THR A 321 -16.64 9.08 -12.63
C THR A 321 -15.57 10.04 -13.17
N SER A 322 -15.96 10.98 -14.03
CA SER A 322 -15.06 11.91 -14.76
C SER A 322 -13.93 12.55 -13.93
N GLY A 323 -14.15 12.90 -12.65
CA GLY A 323 -13.12 13.49 -11.79
C GLY A 323 -12.05 12.53 -11.23
N SER A 324 -12.31 11.22 -11.28
CA SER A 324 -11.38 10.19 -10.79
C SER A 324 -10.49 9.64 -11.90
N TRP A 325 -11.03 9.54 -13.12
CA TRP A 325 -10.33 8.93 -14.25
C TRP A 325 -9.44 9.93 -15.02
N PRO A 326 -8.32 9.47 -15.60
CA PRO A 326 -7.34 10.32 -16.28
C PRO A 326 -7.70 10.72 -17.72
N MET A 327 -8.91 10.38 -18.19
CA MET A 327 -9.27 10.49 -19.61
C MET A 327 -9.70 11.91 -19.97
N SER A 328 -8.97 12.52 -20.91
CA SER A 328 -9.30 13.83 -21.43
C SER A 328 -10.39 13.71 -22.50
N GLN A 329 -11.58 14.25 -22.22
CA GLN A 329 -12.66 14.37 -23.20
C GLN A 329 -12.25 15.23 -24.41
N ALA A 330 -11.24 16.09 -24.28
CA ALA A 330 -10.77 16.97 -25.35
C ALA A 330 -10.02 16.22 -26.48
N SER A 331 -9.62 14.97 -26.27
CA SER A 331 -8.96 14.12 -27.28
C SER A 331 -9.85 13.03 -27.87
N GLU A 332 -11.16 13.05 -27.57
CA GLU A 332 -12.09 12.06 -28.09
C GLU A 332 -12.36 12.33 -29.59
N PRO A 333 -12.14 11.36 -30.50
CA PRO A 333 -12.40 11.56 -31.91
C PRO A 333 -13.90 11.69 -32.14
N LYS A 334 -14.29 12.63 -33.01
CA LYS A 334 -15.66 12.66 -33.55
C LYS A 334 -15.89 11.37 -34.31
N ALA A 335 -16.92 10.62 -33.93
CA ALA A 335 -17.27 9.35 -34.56
C ALA A 335 -18.73 9.42 -34.98
N LEU A 336 -18.98 9.27 -36.29
CA LEU A 336 -20.33 9.14 -36.84
C LEU A 336 -20.77 7.68 -36.69
N LEU A 337 -21.69 7.44 -35.74
CA LEU A 337 -22.23 6.12 -35.49
C LEU A 337 -23.42 5.84 -36.42
N PRO A 338 -23.57 4.60 -36.93
CA PRO A 338 -24.81 4.14 -37.55
C PRO A 338 -26.02 4.38 -36.64
N THR A 339 -27.15 4.74 -37.24
CA THR A 339 -28.42 5.03 -36.56
C THR A 339 -28.82 3.91 -35.59
N HIS A 340 -28.67 2.64 -35.99
CA HIS A 340 -28.97 1.49 -35.15
C HIS A 340 -28.19 1.50 -33.82
N LEU A 341 -26.86 1.70 -33.86
CA LEU A 341 -26.04 1.80 -32.65
C LEU A 341 -26.43 3.02 -31.80
N GLN A 342 -26.75 4.15 -32.43
CA GLN A 342 -27.17 5.36 -31.73
C GLN A 342 -28.49 5.15 -30.95
N THR A 343 -29.42 4.33 -31.46
CA THR A 343 -30.66 3.95 -30.76
C THR A 343 -30.36 3.22 -29.45
N HIS A 344 -29.47 2.23 -29.46
CA HIS A 344 -29.08 1.48 -28.26
C HIS A 344 -28.42 2.38 -27.21
N LEU A 345 -27.52 3.29 -27.62
CA LEU A 345 -26.92 4.27 -26.71
C LEU A 345 -27.98 5.19 -26.09
N SER A 346 -28.94 5.66 -26.89
CA SER A 346 -30.02 6.56 -26.44
C SER A 346 -30.99 5.87 -25.48
N ARG A 347 -31.26 4.56 -25.68
CA ARG A 347 -32.06 3.73 -24.76
C ARG A 347 -31.35 3.59 -23.40
N PHE A 348 -30.04 3.36 -23.40
CA PHE A 348 -29.25 3.33 -22.16
C PHE A 348 -29.20 4.70 -21.46
N GLU A 349 -29.05 5.80 -22.19
CA GLU A 349 -29.11 7.16 -21.60
C GLU A 349 -30.44 7.43 -20.89
N LYS A 350 -31.56 7.04 -21.50
CA LYS A 350 -32.90 7.17 -20.90
C LYS A 350 -33.04 6.33 -19.63
N PHE A 351 -32.54 5.09 -19.63
CA PHE A 351 -32.48 4.24 -18.44
C PHE A 351 -31.60 4.84 -17.34
N TYR A 352 -30.40 5.33 -17.67
CA TYR A 352 -29.51 5.93 -16.69
C TYR A 352 -30.10 7.22 -16.09
N GLY A 353 -30.71 8.06 -16.92
CA GLY A 353 -31.36 9.31 -16.51
C GLY A 353 -32.57 9.10 -15.60
N SER A 354 -33.33 8.00 -15.77
CA SER A 354 -34.44 7.67 -14.86
C SER A 354 -33.95 7.20 -13.49
N LYS A 355 -32.78 6.56 -13.41
CA LYS A 355 -32.16 6.07 -12.17
C LYS A 355 -31.32 7.14 -11.44
N TYR A 356 -30.69 8.07 -12.17
CA TYR A 356 -29.78 9.09 -11.62
C TYR A 356 -30.09 10.51 -12.12
N LEU A 357 -30.99 11.18 -11.41
CA LEU A 357 -31.33 12.58 -11.65
C LEU A 357 -30.11 13.52 -11.50
N GLY A 358 -30.04 14.54 -12.34
CA GLY A 358 -28.99 15.58 -12.29
C GLY A 358 -27.62 15.16 -12.81
N ARG A 359 -27.48 13.96 -13.40
CA ARG A 359 -26.25 13.50 -14.07
C ARG A 359 -26.40 13.55 -15.59
N ARG A 360 -25.27 13.70 -16.29
CA ARG A 360 -25.19 13.65 -17.76
C ARG A 360 -24.09 12.67 -18.16
N LEU A 361 -24.39 11.77 -19.08
CA LEU A 361 -23.41 10.86 -19.68
C LEU A 361 -22.67 11.54 -20.85
N THR A 362 -21.48 11.04 -21.15
CA THR A 362 -20.65 11.42 -22.30
C THR A 362 -19.93 10.18 -22.77
N TRP A 363 -20.14 9.77 -24.03
CA TRP A 363 -19.55 8.55 -24.57
C TRP A 363 -18.08 8.71 -24.94
N ALA A 364 -17.30 7.63 -24.79
CA ALA A 364 -15.89 7.55 -25.16
C ALA A 364 -15.67 6.35 -26.10
N HIS A 365 -15.97 6.55 -27.38
CA HIS A 365 -15.87 5.55 -28.45
C HIS A 365 -14.43 5.08 -28.70
N SER A 366 -13.43 5.90 -28.36
CA SER A 366 -12.00 5.56 -28.42
C SER A 366 -11.59 4.37 -27.55
N LEU A 367 -12.42 4.00 -26.58
CA LEU A 367 -12.19 2.93 -25.61
C LEU A 367 -13.16 1.76 -25.73
N GLY A 368 -14.22 1.92 -26.52
CA GLY A 368 -15.21 0.88 -26.76
C GLY A 368 -14.63 -0.32 -27.52
N GLN A 369 -15.13 -1.50 -27.20
CA GLN A 369 -14.87 -2.75 -27.93
C GLN A 369 -16.18 -3.27 -28.51
N VAL A 370 -16.11 -3.87 -29.69
CA VAL A 370 -17.24 -4.44 -30.42
C VAL A 370 -16.83 -5.83 -30.91
N VAL A 371 -17.73 -6.80 -30.81
CA VAL A 371 -17.57 -8.11 -31.45
C VAL A 371 -18.39 -8.09 -32.74
N LEU A 372 -17.74 -8.26 -33.88
CA LEU A 372 -18.39 -8.35 -35.18
C LEU A 372 -18.40 -9.80 -35.66
N ILE A 373 -19.55 -10.28 -36.14
CA ILE A 373 -19.63 -11.56 -36.85
C ILE A 373 -19.35 -11.27 -38.33
N ALA A 374 -18.22 -11.79 -38.84
CA ALA A 374 -17.78 -11.60 -40.21
C ALA A 374 -17.94 -12.90 -41.01
N SER A 375 -18.59 -12.82 -42.17
CA SER A 375 -18.78 -13.93 -43.10
C SER A 375 -17.75 -13.86 -44.24
N PHE A 376 -16.86 -14.85 -44.32
CA PHE A 376 -15.87 -14.97 -45.40
C PHE A 376 -16.25 -16.11 -46.36
N PRO A 377 -16.11 -15.96 -47.69
CA PRO A 377 -16.38 -17.06 -48.62
C PRO A 377 -15.35 -18.19 -48.47
N LYS A 378 -15.77 -19.47 -48.47
CA LYS A 378 -14.81 -20.59 -48.56
C LYS A 378 -14.31 -20.76 -49.98
N ASN A 379 -13.00 -20.64 -50.16
CA ASN A 379 -12.35 -21.03 -51.41
C ASN A 379 -12.24 -22.56 -51.48
N ASN A 380 -13.20 -23.21 -52.13
CA ASN A 380 -13.16 -24.65 -52.44
C ASN A 380 -12.14 -24.93 -53.56
N ASN A 381 -10.84 -24.83 -53.26
CA ASN A 381 -9.75 -25.10 -54.21
C ASN A 381 -9.68 -26.56 -54.70
N ASN A 382 -10.49 -27.47 -54.14
CA ASN A 382 -10.53 -28.90 -54.47
C ASN A 382 -11.81 -29.32 -55.23
N MET A 383 -12.40 -28.45 -56.06
CA MET A 383 -13.56 -28.80 -56.91
C MET A 383 -13.38 -28.34 -58.37
N ALA A 384 -12.17 -28.41 -58.91
CA ALA A 384 -11.87 -28.04 -60.31
C ALA A 384 -12.35 -29.08 -61.36
N ASN A 385 -13.00 -30.17 -60.94
CA ASN A 385 -13.33 -31.31 -61.81
C ASN A 385 -14.81 -31.78 -61.76
N SER A 386 -15.74 -30.96 -61.22
CA SER A 386 -17.18 -31.24 -61.32
C SER A 386 -17.84 -30.36 -62.37
N ARG A 387 -18.29 -30.96 -63.48
CA ARG A 387 -19.10 -30.29 -64.51
C ARG A 387 -20.57 -30.26 -64.08
N THR A 388 -20.96 -29.28 -63.28
CA THR A 388 -22.38 -28.94 -63.04
C THR A 388 -22.63 -27.43 -63.21
N PRO A 389 -23.81 -27.00 -63.71
CA PRO A 389 -24.04 -25.59 -64.06
C PRO A 389 -24.17 -24.68 -62.83
N ALA A 390 -23.81 -23.41 -63.00
CA ALA A 390 -23.71 -22.41 -61.94
C ALA A 390 -25.07 -21.77 -61.54
N SER A 391 -26.04 -22.59 -61.10
CA SER A 391 -27.26 -22.13 -60.44
C SER A 391 -27.51 -22.99 -59.21
N PHE A 392 -27.76 -22.37 -58.05
CA PHE A 392 -27.83 -23.00 -56.73
C PHE A 392 -26.53 -23.67 -56.24
N VAL A 393 -25.41 -22.93 -56.26
CA VAL A 393 -24.30 -23.20 -55.34
C VAL A 393 -24.48 -22.31 -54.11
N HIS A 394 -24.90 -22.87 -52.98
CA HIS A 394 -24.72 -22.20 -51.69
C HIS A 394 -23.21 -22.00 -51.49
N VAL A 395 -22.74 -20.76 -51.66
CA VAL A 395 -21.36 -20.38 -51.36
C VAL A 395 -21.15 -20.61 -49.86
N ALA A 396 -20.52 -21.72 -49.51
CA ALA A 396 -20.32 -22.08 -48.12
C ALA A 396 -19.45 -21.00 -47.46
N THR A 397 -20.04 -20.19 -46.58
CA THR A 397 -19.31 -19.14 -45.85
C THR A 397 -18.67 -19.71 -44.59
N THR A 398 -17.54 -19.15 -44.20
CA THR A 398 -16.95 -19.33 -42.87
C THR A 398 -17.28 -18.09 -42.06
N ARG A 399 -18.14 -18.22 -41.07
CA ARG A 399 -18.35 -17.19 -40.05
C ARG A 399 -17.15 -17.17 -39.10
N LYS A 400 -16.74 -15.98 -38.67
CA LYS A 400 -15.69 -15.73 -37.67
C LYS A 400 -16.10 -14.55 -36.79
N GLU A 401 -15.73 -14.57 -35.52
CA GLU A 401 -15.92 -13.44 -34.61
C GLU A 401 -14.67 -12.57 -34.58
N LEU A 402 -14.82 -11.28 -34.86
CA LEU A 402 -13.75 -10.28 -34.81
C LEU A 402 -13.96 -9.36 -33.60
N THR A 403 -13.13 -9.49 -32.57
CA THR A 403 -13.10 -8.52 -31.47
C THR A 403 -12.23 -7.32 -31.89
N VAL A 404 -12.86 -6.17 -32.05
CA VAL A 404 -12.29 -4.91 -32.57
C VAL A 404 -12.62 -3.74 -31.63
N SER A 405 -11.94 -2.59 -31.78
CA SER A 405 -12.41 -1.34 -31.17
C SER A 405 -13.61 -0.77 -31.92
N THR A 406 -14.42 0.07 -31.27
CA THR A 406 -15.56 0.74 -31.93
C THR A 406 -15.14 1.50 -33.19
N ILE A 407 -13.98 2.17 -33.16
CA ILE A 407 -13.40 2.86 -34.31
C ILE A 407 -13.06 1.90 -35.46
N GLN A 408 -12.47 0.73 -35.18
CA GLN A 408 -12.24 -0.30 -36.19
C GLN A 408 -13.56 -0.87 -36.73
N ALA A 409 -14.58 -1.02 -35.89
CA ALA A 409 -15.90 -1.51 -36.29
C ALA A 409 -16.59 -0.55 -37.27
N LEU A 410 -16.57 0.77 -37.00
CA LEU A 410 -17.11 1.78 -37.91
C LEU A 410 -16.49 1.69 -39.31
N VAL A 411 -15.17 1.51 -39.41
CA VAL A 411 -14.47 1.34 -40.69
C VAL A 411 -14.86 0.05 -41.40
N LEU A 412 -15.01 -1.06 -40.67
CA LEU A 412 -15.41 -2.35 -41.27
C LEU A 412 -16.86 -2.34 -41.76
N LEU A 413 -17.78 -1.68 -41.04
CA LEU A 413 -19.19 -1.59 -41.41
C LEU A 413 -19.42 -0.82 -42.72
N LEU A 414 -18.52 0.10 -43.12
CA LEU A 414 -18.61 0.78 -44.42
C LEU A 414 -18.59 -0.20 -45.61
N PHE A 415 -17.87 -1.33 -45.49
CA PHE A 415 -17.75 -2.33 -46.55
C PHE A 415 -19.01 -3.20 -46.71
N ASN A 416 -20.00 -3.09 -45.80
CA ASN A 416 -21.31 -3.72 -45.96
C ASN A 416 -22.30 -2.83 -46.72
N VAL A 417 -22.08 -1.51 -46.74
CA VAL A 417 -22.97 -0.53 -47.39
C VAL A 417 -22.61 -0.34 -48.87
N ASP A 418 -21.32 -0.39 -49.19
CA ASP A 418 -20.79 -0.15 -50.55
C ASP A 418 -20.52 -1.47 -51.28
N THR A 419 -21.55 -2.29 -51.53
CA THR A 419 -21.41 -3.56 -52.26
C THR A 419 -20.83 -3.38 -53.67
N ASP A 420 -21.12 -2.24 -54.30
CA ASP A 420 -20.78 -1.97 -55.70
C ASP A 420 -19.36 -1.42 -55.86
N ASN A 421 -18.84 -0.76 -54.82
CA ASN A 421 -17.49 -0.22 -54.78
C ASN A 421 -16.58 -1.13 -53.95
N LEU A 422 -16.02 -2.18 -54.58
CA LEU A 422 -15.04 -3.10 -53.97
C LEU A 422 -13.82 -2.42 -53.32
N SER A 423 -13.60 -1.12 -53.58
CA SER A 423 -12.46 -0.35 -53.10
C SER A 423 -12.85 1.04 -52.60
N ILE A 424 -12.66 1.30 -51.31
CA ILE A 424 -12.88 2.60 -50.66
C ILE A 424 -11.53 3.30 -50.47
N ASP A 425 -11.43 4.59 -50.79
CA ASP A 425 -10.23 5.40 -50.56
C ASP A 425 -10.13 5.94 -49.12
N PHE A 426 -8.92 6.28 -48.70
CA PHE A 426 -8.63 6.81 -47.36
C PHE A 426 -9.48 8.04 -46.99
N GLN A 427 -9.69 8.97 -47.92
CA GLN A 427 -10.37 10.23 -47.64
C GLN A 427 -11.88 10.05 -47.46
N SER A 428 -12.50 9.18 -48.25
CA SER A 428 -13.89 8.74 -48.08
C SER A 428 -14.13 8.07 -46.71
N ILE A 429 -13.20 7.21 -46.26
CA ILE A 429 -13.29 6.58 -44.93
C ILE A 429 -13.25 7.64 -43.81
N VAL A 430 -12.33 8.61 -43.88
CA VAL A 430 -12.23 9.73 -42.95
C VAL A 430 -13.53 10.55 -42.94
N GLN A 431 -14.06 10.91 -44.11
CA GLN A 431 -15.28 11.71 -44.22
C GLN A 431 -16.52 11.00 -43.68
N ARG A 432 -16.70 9.71 -43.99
CA ARG A 432 -17.88 8.92 -43.61
C ARG A 432 -17.88 8.50 -42.14
N THR A 433 -16.71 8.28 -41.55
CA THR A 433 -16.60 7.97 -40.11
C THR A 433 -16.48 9.21 -39.23
N GLY A 434 -16.08 10.36 -39.78
CA GLY A 434 -15.84 11.61 -39.05
C GLY A 434 -14.53 11.66 -38.24
N ILE A 435 -13.75 10.57 -38.26
CA ILE A 435 -12.56 10.36 -37.45
C ILE A 435 -11.36 11.11 -38.04
N ASP A 436 -10.47 11.62 -37.20
CA ASP A 436 -9.27 12.34 -37.67
C ASP A 436 -8.31 11.45 -38.47
N GLU A 437 -7.56 12.06 -39.40
CA GLU A 437 -6.65 11.35 -40.30
C GLU A 437 -5.60 10.50 -39.57
N LYS A 438 -5.09 10.94 -38.40
CA LYS A 438 -4.03 10.22 -37.68
C LYS A 438 -4.59 8.94 -37.03
N THR A 439 -5.78 9.02 -36.45
CA THR A 439 -6.50 7.87 -35.89
C THR A 439 -7.00 6.94 -36.98
N ALA A 440 -7.50 7.46 -38.11
CA ALA A 440 -7.93 6.67 -39.26
C ALA A 440 -6.76 5.88 -39.87
N ALA A 441 -5.61 6.52 -40.12
CA ALA A 441 -4.42 5.86 -40.68
C ALA A 441 -3.92 4.71 -39.80
N ARG A 442 -3.87 4.90 -38.47
CA ARG A 442 -3.47 3.86 -37.51
C ARG A 442 -4.49 2.71 -37.44
N THR A 443 -5.78 3.04 -37.53
CA THR A 443 -6.87 2.07 -37.56
C THR A 443 -6.79 1.20 -38.82
N LEU A 444 -6.60 1.80 -39.99
CA LEU A 444 -6.43 1.08 -41.25
C LEU A 444 -5.13 0.27 -41.30
N GLN A 445 -4.04 0.78 -40.73
CA GLN A 445 -2.79 0.02 -40.57
C GLN A 445 -3.01 -1.26 -39.75
N SER A 446 -3.86 -1.22 -38.72
CA SER A 446 -4.19 -2.39 -37.90
C SER A 446 -5.03 -3.44 -38.64
N LEU A 447 -5.89 -3.01 -39.57
CA LEU A 447 -6.81 -3.87 -40.33
C LEU A 447 -6.20 -4.44 -41.63
N ALA A 448 -5.23 -3.73 -42.23
CA ALA A 448 -4.69 -4.05 -43.56
C ALA A 448 -3.19 -4.39 -43.57
N CYS A 449 -2.37 -3.74 -42.74
CA CYS A 449 -0.91 -3.91 -42.74
C CYS A 449 -0.40 -4.89 -41.66
N GLY A 450 -1.25 -5.22 -40.68
CA GLY A 450 -0.92 -6.07 -39.53
C GLY A 450 -0.70 -7.56 -39.84
N LYS A 451 -0.75 -8.38 -38.77
CA LYS A 451 -0.75 -9.85 -38.87
C LYS A 451 -2.09 -10.37 -39.39
N VAL A 452 -3.19 -9.92 -38.76
CA VAL A 452 -4.56 -10.18 -39.20
C VAL A 452 -4.91 -9.14 -40.26
N ARG A 453 -5.14 -9.57 -41.51
CA ARG A 453 -5.39 -8.69 -42.66
C ARG A 453 -6.78 -8.91 -43.20
N VAL A 454 -7.76 -8.27 -42.56
CA VAL A 454 -9.18 -8.32 -42.97
C VAL A 454 -9.43 -7.42 -44.19
N LEU A 455 -8.60 -6.38 -44.34
CA LEU A 455 -8.57 -5.50 -45.51
C LEU A 455 -7.27 -5.71 -46.29
N VAL A 456 -7.31 -5.40 -47.59
CA VAL A 456 -6.12 -5.33 -48.46
C VAL A 456 -5.89 -3.87 -48.83
N LYS A 457 -4.65 -3.39 -48.67
CA LYS A 457 -4.23 -2.04 -49.05
C LYS A 457 -3.57 -2.03 -50.42
N ASN A 458 -4.00 -1.11 -51.28
CA ASN A 458 -3.40 -0.83 -52.58
C ASN A 458 -2.94 0.64 -52.62
N PRO A 459 -1.64 0.92 -52.87
CA PRO A 459 -0.52 -0.02 -53.00
C PRO A 459 -0.14 -0.69 -51.67
N LYS A 460 0.52 -1.84 -51.73
CA LYS A 460 0.95 -2.60 -50.54
C LYS A 460 2.20 -1.96 -49.90
N SER A 461 2.06 -1.45 -48.68
CA SER A 461 3.19 -0.95 -47.85
C SER A 461 2.88 -1.12 -46.36
N LYS A 462 3.88 -0.86 -45.49
CA LYS A 462 3.74 -0.94 -44.02
C LYS A 462 2.99 0.25 -43.41
N GLU A 463 2.91 1.37 -44.13
CA GLU A 463 2.32 2.64 -43.70
C GLU A 463 1.10 2.99 -44.55
N VAL A 464 0.21 3.81 -44.01
CA VAL A 464 -1.00 4.28 -44.68
C VAL A 464 -0.81 5.72 -45.15
N SER A 465 -1.01 5.96 -46.44
CA SER A 465 -0.95 7.24 -47.12
C SER A 465 -2.34 7.76 -47.48
N LYS A 466 -2.48 9.06 -47.74
CA LYS A 466 -3.77 9.69 -48.10
C LYS A 466 -4.34 9.23 -49.44
N THR A 467 -3.51 8.70 -50.33
CA THR A 467 -3.90 8.21 -51.66
C THR A 467 -4.16 6.70 -51.70
N ASP A 468 -4.04 6.01 -50.57
CA ASP A 468 -4.27 4.58 -50.50
C ASP A 468 -5.76 4.23 -50.65
N ARG A 469 -6.01 3.07 -51.25
CA ARG A 469 -7.34 2.44 -51.26
C ARG A 469 -7.34 1.10 -50.55
N PHE A 470 -8.48 0.75 -49.98
CA PHE A 470 -8.71 -0.43 -49.18
C PHE A 470 -9.83 -1.28 -49.77
N THR A 471 -9.65 -2.59 -49.81
CA THR A 471 -10.65 -3.56 -50.28
C THR A 471 -10.87 -4.63 -49.20
N PHE A 472 -12.06 -5.23 -49.14
CA PHE A 472 -12.28 -6.41 -48.29
C PHE A 472 -11.41 -7.59 -48.73
N ASN A 473 -10.88 -8.37 -47.77
CA ASN A 473 -10.07 -9.56 -48.07
C ASN A 473 -10.90 -10.85 -48.08
N SER A 474 -11.52 -11.16 -49.22
CA SER A 474 -12.27 -12.41 -49.42
C SER A 474 -11.42 -13.68 -49.23
N ASN A 475 -10.09 -13.58 -49.35
CA ASN A 475 -9.15 -14.70 -49.19
C ASN A 475 -8.56 -14.81 -47.77
N PHE A 476 -9.17 -14.15 -46.78
CA PHE A 476 -8.69 -14.16 -45.40
C PHE A 476 -8.73 -15.58 -44.78
N LYS A 477 -7.63 -15.96 -44.11
CA LYS A 477 -7.47 -17.24 -43.41
C LYS A 477 -6.83 -17.01 -42.05
N ASP A 478 -7.37 -17.68 -41.03
CA ASP A 478 -6.85 -17.78 -39.67
C ASP A 478 -7.37 -19.10 -39.08
N GLU A 479 -6.61 -19.75 -38.22
CA GLU A 479 -6.99 -21.01 -37.56
C GLU A 479 -8.08 -20.79 -36.50
N HIS A 480 -8.16 -19.60 -35.91
CA HIS A 480 -9.09 -19.29 -34.84
C HIS A 480 -10.45 -18.84 -35.37
N PHE A 481 -11.51 -19.25 -34.67
CA PHE A 481 -12.87 -18.73 -34.90
C PHE A 481 -13.06 -17.33 -34.30
N LYS A 482 -12.58 -17.13 -33.06
CA LYS A 482 -12.57 -15.82 -32.37
C LYS A 482 -11.20 -15.15 -32.54
N ILE A 483 -11.17 -13.98 -33.16
CA ILE A 483 -9.94 -13.28 -33.55
C ILE A 483 -9.95 -11.88 -32.94
N LYS A 484 -9.00 -11.61 -32.03
CA LYS A 484 -8.85 -10.29 -31.41
C LYS A 484 -7.91 -9.40 -32.21
N ILE A 485 -8.47 -8.49 -32.99
CA ILE A 485 -7.71 -7.50 -33.76
C ILE A 485 -7.48 -6.29 -32.86
N ASN A 486 -6.47 -6.40 -31.99
CA ASN A 486 -6.04 -5.25 -31.19
C ASN A 486 -5.72 -4.07 -32.12
N GLN A 487 -6.42 -2.95 -31.91
CA GLN A 487 -6.03 -1.67 -32.51
C GLN A 487 -4.54 -1.44 -32.22
N ILE A 488 -3.78 -0.98 -33.24
CA ILE A 488 -2.40 -0.54 -33.01
C ILE A 488 -2.51 0.61 -32.02
N GLN A 489 -2.10 0.37 -30.78
CA GLN A 489 -2.06 1.42 -29.80
C GLN A 489 -1.01 2.43 -30.23
N SER A 490 -1.29 3.71 -30.02
CA SER A 490 -0.20 4.63 -29.73
C SER A 490 0.60 4.02 -28.58
N LYS A 491 1.88 3.72 -28.82
CA LYS A 491 2.87 3.96 -27.78
C LYS A 491 2.62 5.39 -27.31
N GLU A 492 2.60 5.61 -26.01
CA GLU A 492 2.41 6.94 -25.43
C GLU A 492 3.21 7.96 -26.24
N THR A 493 2.51 8.90 -26.85
CA THR A 493 3.16 9.82 -27.78
C THR A 493 3.97 10.84 -26.97
N VAL A 494 4.95 11.50 -27.61
CA VAL A 494 5.76 12.51 -26.90
C VAL A 494 4.86 13.64 -26.38
N GLU A 495 3.79 13.95 -27.10
CA GLU A 495 2.75 14.91 -26.73
C GLU A 495 1.89 14.40 -25.55
N GLU A 496 1.46 13.14 -25.54
CA GLU A 496 0.71 12.54 -24.41
C GLU A 496 1.56 12.53 -23.12
N ARG A 497 2.86 12.26 -23.27
CA ARG A 497 3.85 12.28 -22.19
C ARG A 497 4.09 13.69 -21.65
N SER A 498 4.27 14.68 -22.54
CA SER A 498 4.41 16.08 -22.14
C SER A 498 3.15 16.57 -21.44
N SER A 499 1.98 16.37 -22.05
CA SER A 499 0.68 16.77 -21.49
C SER A 499 0.44 16.21 -20.09
N THR A 500 0.82 14.96 -19.83
CA THR A 500 0.75 14.37 -18.49
C THR A 500 1.63 15.11 -17.48
N ARG A 501 2.85 15.51 -17.88
CA ARG A 501 3.77 16.31 -17.05
C ARG A 501 3.28 17.74 -16.84
N ASP A 502 2.78 18.39 -17.89
CA ASP A 502 2.31 19.78 -17.87
C ASP A 502 1.05 19.92 -17.00
N LYS A 503 0.19 18.90 -17.01
CA LYS A 503 -0.92 18.74 -16.07
C LYS A 503 -0.43 18.66 -14.62
N VAL A 504 0.58 17.82 -14.31
CA VAL A 504 1.12 17.75 -12.93
C VAL A 504 1.68 19.10 -12.47
N VAL A 505 2.36 19.86 -13.34
CA VAL A 505 2.82 21.23 -13.01
C VAL A 505 1.64 22.16 -12.68
N THR A 506 0.55 22.08 -13.45
CA THR A 506 -0.68 22.85 -13.22
C THR A 506 -1.38 22.45 -11.91
N ASP A 507 -1.44 21.15 -11.62
CA ASP A 507 -2.00 20.60 -10.38
C ASP A 507 -1.14 21.01 -9.16
N ARG A 508 0.20 21.00 -9.26
CA ARG A 508 1.10 21.53 -8.22
C ARG A 508 0.81 22.99 -7.89
N ALA A 509 0.73 23.86 -8.91
CA ALA A 509 0.42 25.28 -8.71
C ALA A 509 -0.94 25.48 -8.02
N THR A 510 -1.94 24.68 -8.41
CA THR A 510 -3.28 24.69 -7.79
C THR A 510 -3.24 24.21 -6.33
N LEU A 511 -2.51 23.13 -6.03
CA LEU A 511 -2.34 22.62 -4.66
C LEU A 511 -1.59 23.59 -3.74
N ILE A 512 -0.59 24.32 -4.26
CA ILE A 512 0.10 25.39 -3.53
C ILE A 512 -0.90 26.51 -3.19
N GLN A 513 -1.68 27.00 -4.17
CA GLN A 513 -2.70 28.03 -3.94
C GLN A 513 -3.76 27.59 -2.91
N LEU A 514 -4.28 26.37 -3.04
CA LEU A 514 -5.26 25.81 -2.10
C LEU A 514 -4.69 25.67 -0.68
N SER A 515 -3.41 25.33 -0.55
CA SER A 515 -2.72 25.22 0.75
C SER A 515 -2.55 26.58 1.41
N ILE A 516 -2.11 27.60 0.64
CA ILE A 516 -2.04 28.99 1.11
C ILE A 516 -3.42 29.47 1.58
N VAL A 517 -4.47 29.28 0.78
CA VAL A 517 -5.84 29.70 1.13
C VAL A 517 -6.35 28.97 2.38
N ARG A 518 -6.06 27.68 2.55
CA ARG A 518 -6.43 26.91 3.76
C ARG A 518 -5.76 27.48 5.01
N ILE A 519 -4.45 27.74 4.96
CA ILE A 519 -3.68 28.31 6.08
C ILE A 519 -4.17 29.73 6.40
N MET A 520 -4.35 30.57 5.38
CA MET A 520 -4.79 31.95 5.53
C MET A 520 -6.23 32.06 6.07
N LYS A 521 -7.15 31.18 5.65
CA LYS A 521 -8.51 31.12 6.22
C LYS A 521 -8.50 30.75 7.71
N SER A 522 -7.60 29.85 8.12
CA SER A 522 -7.44 29.45 9.53
C SER A 522 -6.82 30.58 10.38
N ARG A 523 -5.66 31.09 9.98
CA ARG A 523 -4.86 32.02 10.80
C ARG A 523 -5.28 33.50 10.64
N LYS A 524 -5.98 33.88 9.57
CA LYS A 524 -6.36 35.24 9.15
C LYS A 524 -5.20 36.21 8.86
N LYS A 525 -4.08 36.11 9.58
CA LYS A 525 -2.83 36.85 9.39
C LYS A 525 -1.65 35.89 9.56
N SER A 526 -0.66 35.98 8.67
CA SER A 526 0.62 35.27 8.81
C SER A 526 1.75 36.13 8.24
N LYS A 527 2.98 35.93 8.73
CA LYS A 527 4.18 36.51 8.12
C LYS A 527 4.64 35.60 6.97
N PHE A 528 5.37 36.15 5.99
CA PHE A 528 5.79 35.40 4.81
C PHE A 528 6.58 34.11 5.14
N ASN A 529 7.65 34.18 5.96
CA ASN A 529 8.46 33.00 6.27
C ASN A 529 7.69 31.88 7.01
N PRO A 530 6.88 32.15 8.05
CA PRO A 530 6.00 31.14 8.65
C PRO A 530 5.00 30.52 7.67
N LEU A 531 4.35 31.32 6.82
CA LEU A 531 3.44 30.82 5.79
C LEU A 531 4.16 29.91 4.78
N LEU A 532 5.33 30.33 4.31
CA LEU A 532 6.18 29.56 3.40
C LEU A 532 6.55 28.19 3.99
N PHE A 533 7.02 28.16 5.24
CA PHE A 533 7.37 26.92 5.92
C PHE A 533 6.16 25.98 6.08
N GLU A 534 5.01 26.51 6.49
CA GLU A 534 3.77 25.74 6.68
C GLU A 534 3.22 25.17 5.35
N VAL A 535 3.35 25.90 4.24
CA VAL A 535 3.02 25.42 2.88
C VAL A 535 3.97 24.31 2.44
N ILE A 536 5.28 24.49 2.61
CA ILE A 536 6.28 23.49 2.22
C ILE A 536 6.08 22.20 3.01
N GLU A 537 6.02 22.26 4.35
CA GLU A 537 5.89 21.06 5.18
C GLU A 537 4.54 20.36 4.96
N GLY A 538 3.47 21.11 4.68
CA GLY A 538 2.14 20.56 4.35
C GLY A 538 2.06 19.83 3.00
N LEU A 539 2.96 20.11 2.04
CA LEU A 539 2.97 19.52 0.70
C LEU A 539 4.13 18.54 0.44
N LYS A 540 5.16 18.57 1.28
CA LYS A 540 6.37 17.72 1.25
C LYS A 540 6.11 16.21 1.11
N SER A 541 4.96 15.73 1.57
CA SER A 541 4.56 14.32 1.43
C SER A 541 4.15 13.93 0.01
N ARG A 542 3.84 14.90 -0.87
CA ARG A 542 3.43 14.72 -2.27
C ARG A 542 4.51 15.10 -3.27
N PHE A 543 5.11 16.29 -3.11
CA PHE A 543 6.16 16.80 -3.99
C PHE A 543 7.07 17.83 -3.29
N GLN A 544 8.27 18.02 -3.83
CA GLN A 544 9.18 19.09 -3.41
C GLN A 544 8.68 20.45 -3.95
N VAL A 545 8.44 21.41 -3.05
CA VAL A 545 7.94 22.75 -3.38
C VAL A 545 9.10 23.75 -3.49
N ASP A 546 9.22 24.48 -4.59
CA ASP A 546 10.14 25.63 -4.69
C ASP A 546 9.55 26.87 -3.98
N VAL A 547 10.39 27.60 -3.28
CA VAL A 547 10.08 28.91 -2.69
C VAL A 547 9.59 29.90 -3.75
N LYS A 548 10.09 29.82 -4.98
CA LYS A 548 9.65 30.63 -6.13
C LYS A 548 8.17 30.39 -6.46
N ASP A 549 7.75 29.13 -6.51
CA ASP A 549 6.36 28.76 -6.82
C ASP A 549 5.39 29.26 -5.75
N VAL A 550 5.80 29.22 -4.47
CA VAL A 550 5.00 29.77 -3.36
C VAL A 550 4.89 31.29 -3.44
N LYS A 551 5.97 32.00 -3.80
CA LYS A 551 5.92 33.47 -4.02
C LYS A 551 4.96 33.82 -5.15
N LEU A 552 5.11 33.18 -6.32
CA LEU A 552 4.26 33.39 -7.48
C LEU A 552 2.79 33.03 -7.18
N ALA A 553 2.53 31.99 -6.41
CA ALA A 553 1.18 31.63 -5.96
C ALA A 553 0.57 32.68 -5.02
N ILE A 554 1.36 33.28 -4.12
CA ILE A 554 0.91 34.37 -3.25
C ILE A 554 0.58 35.62 -4.08
N GLU A 555 1.45 36.01 -5.01
CA GLU A 555 1.23 37.15 -5.92
C GLU A 555 -0.06 36.98 -6.73
N ASN A 556 -0.29 35.78 -7.29
CA ASN A 556 -1.52 35.43 -8.02
C ASN A 556 -2.79 35.38 -7.15
N LEU A 557 -2.68 35.12 -5.84
CA LEU A 557 -3.82 35.16 -4.91
C LEU A 557 -4.15 36.59 -4.47
N ILE A 558 -3.14 37.47 -4.39
CA ILE A 558 -3.31 38.91 -4.12
C ILE A 558 -3.93 39.61 -5.33
N SER A 559 -3.47 39.33 -6.55
CA SER A 559 -4.03 39.95 -7.77
C SER A 559 -5.48 39.57 -8.07
N ARG A 560 -5.96 38.47 -7.47
CA ARG A 560 -7.35 37.98 -7.56
C ARG A 560 -8.22 38.41 -6.35
N ASP A 561 -7.72 39.28 -5.47
CA ASP A 561 -8.38 39.75 -4.24
C ASP A 561 -8.86 38.65 -3.25
N ILE A 562 -8.40 37.40 -3.41
CA ILE A 562 -8.78 36.27 -2.54
C ILE A 562 -8.18 36.44 -1.12
N THR A 563 -7.11 37.22 -0.98
CA THR A 563 -6.50 37.56 0.31
C THR A 563 -6.22 39.07 0.41
N PRO A 564 -6.91 39.83 1.28
CA PRO A 564 -6.65 41.25 1.46
C PRO A 564 -5.36 41.49 2.25
N MET A 565 -4.22 41.56 1.54
CA MET A 565 -2.96 42.04 2.08
C MET A 565 -2.95 43.57 2.15
N SER A 566 -2.60 44.13 3.30
CA SER A 566 -2.39 45.58 3.42
C SER A 566 -1.15 45.97 2.59
N ARG A 567 -1.31 46.82 1.56
CA ARG A 567 -0.31 47.16 0.53
C ARG A 567 0.99 47.84 1.01
N ARG A 568 1.30 47.85 2.32
CA ARG A 568 2.30 48.73 2.93
C ARG A 568 3.76 48.24 2.93
N THR A 569 4.07 47.08 2.35
CA THR A 569 5.43 46.49 2.44
C THR A 569 5.97 45.88 1.14
N ALA A 570 5.39 46.22 -0.01
CA ALA A 570 5.70 45.57 -1.30
C ALA A 570 6.82 46.23 -2.16
N LEU A 571 7.42 47.34 -1.72
CA LEU A 571 8.25 48.19 -2.61
C LEU A 571 9.67 48.56 -2.10
N THR A 572 10.15 48.05 -0.96
CA THR A 572 11.44 48.49 -0.38
C THR A 572 12.52 47.42 -0.19
N HIS A 573 12.25 46.13 -0.50
CA HIS A 573 13.21 45.04 -0.27
C HIS A 573 13.33 44.02 -1.43
N LEU A 574 13.20 44.48 -2.67
CA LEU A 574 13.50 43.66 -3.88
C LEU A 574 14.73 44.13 -4.69
N ASN A 575 15.36 45.25 -4.32
CA ASN A 575 16.70 45.59 -4.79
C ASN A 575 17.73 45.27 -3.71
N GLY A 576 18.33 44.08 -3.82
CA GLY A 576 19.45 43.61 -3.00
C GLY A 576 20.16 42.49 -3.76
N ASN A 577 21.35 42.79 -4.28
CA ASN A 577 22.00 42.00 -5.34
C ASN A 577 22.40 40.57 -4.93
N LEU A 578 22.48 39.70 -5.93
CA LEU A 578 23.18 38.41 -5.87
C LEU A 578 24.70 38.63 -5.68
N PRO A 579 25.41 37.70 -5.01
CA PRO A 579 26.86 37.83 -4.78
C PRO A 579 27.67 37.30 -5.98
N GLY A 580 28.62 38.11 -6.45
CA GLY A 580 29.61 37.72 -7.45
C GLY A 580 30.58 38.88 -7.74
N GLU A 581 31.86 38.53 -7.88
CA GLU A 581 32.97 39.33 -8.44
C GLU A 581 33.65 40.41 -7.56
N GLU A 582 34.92 40.08 -7.26
CA GLU A 582 36.14 40.92 -7.19
C GLU A 582 36.37 42.03 -6.14
N GLY A 583 37.62 42.03 -5.63
CA GLY A 583 38.37 43.28 -5.40
C GLY A 583 38.75 43.62 -3.94
N PRO A 584 40.03 43.90 -3.63
CA PRO A 584 40.48 44.10 -2.24
C PRO A 584 40.60 45.58 -1.82
N GLY A 585 40.33 45.90 -0.54
CA GLY A 585 40.63 47.23 -0.01
C GLY A 585 40.32 47.49 1.49
N GLY A 586 41.37 47.54 2.31
CA GLY A 586 41.58 48.71 3.22
C GLY A 586 40.76 48.92 4.51
N ARG A 587 41.13 48.20 5.58
CA ARG A 587 41.52 48.72 6.92
C ARG A 587 40.58 49.57 7.83
N THR A 588 40.73 49.29 9.15
CA THR A 588 40.47 50.11 10.38
C THR A 588 39.02 50.45 10.80
N ALA A 589 38.69 50.64 12.09
CA ALA A 589 39.24 50.15 13.38
C ALA A 589 38.30 50.53 14.56
N GLY A 590 38.27 49.73 15.63
CA GLY A 590 37.68 50.08 16.95
C GLY A 590 36.14 49.96 17.04
N GLN A 591 35.54 49.78 18.22
CA GLN A 591 36.08 49.49 19.55
C GLN A 591 34.95 48.88 20.42
N ALA A 592 35.28 47.97 21.34
CA ALA A 592 34.33 47.50 22.36
C ALA A 592 34.37 48.42 23.61
N PRO A 593 33.40 48.28 24.52
CA PRO A 593 33.80 47.84 25.86
C PRO A 593 32.95 46.72 26.47
N VAL A 594 33.44 46.18 27.59
CA VAL A 594 33.02 44.94 28.28
C VAL A 594 32.78 45.23 29.77
N VAL A 595 31.70 44.68 30.35
CA VAL A 595 31.50 44.40 31.80
C VAL A 595 30.52 43.19 31.87
N VAL A 596 30.89 41.93 32.16
CA VAL A 596 31.29 41.30 33.46
C VAL A 596 30.14 41.31 34.49
N SER A 597 29.30 40.26 34.52
CA SER A 597 29.40 39.06 35.39
C SER A 597 28.94 39.26 36.84
N GLU A 598 28.04 38.40 37.34
CA GLU A 598 28.26 37.65 38.58
C GLU A 598 27.27 36.48 38.83
N ARG A 599 27.81 35.39 39.40
CA ARG A 599 27.11 34.28 40.10
C ARG A 599 27.93 33.99 41.37
N PRO A 600 27.29 33.53 42.44
CA PRO A 600 27.59 32.18 42.99
C PRO A 600 26.27 31.42 43.33
N SER A 601 26.11 30.09 43.33
CA SER A 601 26.80 29.00 44.08
C SER A 601 26.77 29.20 45.61
N GLU A 602 26.62 28.21 46.51
CA GLU A 602 26.48 26.75 46.44
C GLU A 602 26.05 26.22 47.84
N ARG A 603 25.47 25.00 47.95
CA ARG A 603 25.67 24.05 49.08
C ARG A 603 24.91 22.73 48.80
N THR A 604 25.58 21.63 48.42
CA THR A 604 26.11 20.52 49.27
C THR A 604 25.15 19.97 50.35
N ARG A 605 25.07 18.65 50.64
CA ARG A 605 26.12 17.59 50.62
C ARG A 605 25.52 16.17 50.81
N ARG A 606 26.16 15.12 50.23
CA ARG A 606 26.32 13.70 50.72
C ARG A 606 25.03 12.87 51.06
N ALA A 607 24.92 11.56 50.86
CA ALA A 607 25.75 10.47 50.29
C ALA A 607 24.76 9.39 49.73
N MET A 608 25.08 8.12 49.38
CA MET A 608 26.28 7.27 49.54
C MET A 608 26.36 6.20 48.41
N ASN A 609 26.90 5.00 48.69
CA ASN A 609 27.12 3.84 47.79
C ASN A 609 27.15 2.56 48.70
N PRO A 610 27.31 1.28 48.25
CA PRO A 610 27.52 0.76 46.89
C PRO A 610 26.83 -0.59 46.50
N ALA A 611 26.87 -0.88 45.19
CA ALA A 611 27.15 -2.17 44.50
C ALA A 611 26.54 -3.54 44.93
N ARG A 612 26.02 -4.26 43.92
CA ARG A 612 26.52 -5.61 43.55
C ARG A 612 26.43 -5.87 42.04
N ARG A 613 27.45 -6.53 41.47
CA ARG A 613 27.46 -7.08 40.11
C ARG A 613 26.81 -8.48 40.11
N GLY A 614 26.32 -8.92 38.95
CA GLY A 614 25.98 -10.32 38.68
C GLY A 614 25.57 -10.49 37.22
N GLU A 615 26.31 -11.30 36.48
CA GLU A 615 26.00 -11.63 35.07
C GLU A 615 24.84 -12.63 35.00
N ASN A 616 24.00 -12.54 33.97
CA ASN A 616 23.87 -13.62 32.99
C ASN A 616 22.86 -13.29 31.88
N SER A 617 23.31 -13.47 30.64
CA SER A 617 22.44 -13.71 29.49
C SER A 617 21.88 -15.13 29.57
N SER A 618 20.57 -15.27 29.70
CA SER A 618 19.87 -16.54 29.44
C SER A 618 18.65 -16.29 28.57
N ILE A 619 18.67 -16.89 27.38
CA ILE A 619 17.49 -17.02 26.52
C ILE A 619 16.41 -17.74 27.32
N LEU A 620 15.32 -17.03 27.65
CA LEU A 620 14.12 -17.67 28.14
C LEU A 620 13.44 -18.37 26.97
N VAL A 621 13.74 -19.67 26.83
CA VAL A 621 12.84 -20.61 26.17
C VAL A 621 11.51 -20.51 26.90
N GLU A 622 10.46 -20.03 26.24
CA GLU A 622 9.12 -20.04 26.80
C GLU A 622 8.73 -21.49 27.12
N SER A 623 8.65 -21.80 28.41
CA SER A 623 8.14 -23.10 28.87
C SER A 623 6.72 -23.27 28.35
N GLU A 624 6.39 -24.40 27.74
CA GLU A 624 5.04 -24.72 27.28
C GLU A 624 4.05 -24.70 28.48
N VAL A 625 3.41 -23.55 28.70
CA VAL A 625 2.27 -23.44 29.62
C VAL A 625 1.10 -24.12 28.93
N ASP A 626 0.75 -25.31 29.41
CA ASP A 626 -0.32 -26.18 28.91
C ASP A 626 -1.55 -25.38 28.46
N ASP A 627 -1.79 -25.33 27.14
CA ASP A 627 -2.74 -24.40 26.48
C ASP A 627 -4.14 -24.46 27.11
N CYS A 628 -4.54 -25.65 27.56
CA CYS A 628 -5.84 -25.89 28.17
C CYS A 628 -5.97 -25.33 29.60
N GLN A 629 -4.88 -24.94 30.27
CA GLN A 629 -4.94 -24.16 31.52
C GLN A 629 -5.22 -22.69 31.26
N VAL A 630 -4.63 -22.09 30.22
CA VAL A 630 -4.78 -20.67 29.90
C VAL A 630 -6.24 -20.36 29.52
N LEU A 631 -6.85 -21.23 28.70
CA LEU A 631 -8.24 -21.08 28.30
C LEU A 631 -9.21 -21.43 29.45
N ARG A 632 -8.91 -22.40 30.32
CA ARG A 632 -9.67 -22.63 31.57
C ARG A 632 -9.53 -21.52 32.63
N ARG A 633 -8.49 -20.68 32.57
CA ARG A 633 -8.39 -19.43 33.37
C ARG A 633 -9.26 -18.32 32.77
N LEU A 634 -9.38 -18.25 31.45
CA LEU A 634 -10.27 -17.31 30.76
C LEU A 634 -11.75 -17.67 30.96
N GLU A 635 -12.13 -18.96 30.89
CA GLU A 635 -13.46 -19.44 31.28
C GLU A 635 -13.76 -19.09 32.76
N ARG A 636 -12.85 -19.40 33.69
CA ARG A 636 -13.08 -19.12 35.13
C ARG A 636 -13.26 -17.63 35.42
N ARG A 637 -12.40 -16.76 34.89
CA ARG A 637 -12.58 -15.30 35.04
C ARG A 637 -13.91 -14.81 34.45
N TYR A 638 -14.42 -15.45 33.40
CA TYR A 638 -15.71 -15.09 32.81
C TYR A 638 -16.90 -15.57 33.66
N VAL A 639 -16.83 -16.78 34.22
CA VAL A 639 -17.84 -17.30 35.17
C VAL A 639 -17.86 -16.49 36.46
N GLU A 640 -16.70 -16.12 37.00
CA GLU A 640 -16.56 -15.24 38.18
C GLU A 640 -17.14 -13.83 37.91
N GLN A 641 -17.03 -13.32 36.68
CA GLN A 641 -17.62 -12.04 36.26
C GLN A 641 -19.13 -12.13 35.95
N ALA A 642 -19.69 -13.33 35.81
CA ALA A 642 -21.10 -13.54 35.46
C ALA A 642 -22.06 -13.42 36.67
N HIS A 643 -21.56 -13.34 37.91
CA HIS A 643 -22.37 -13.07 39.10
C HIS A 643 -22.78 -11.59 39.21
N TRP A 644 -23.66 -11.15 38.32
CA TRP A 644 -24.30 -9.85 38.35
C TRP A 644 -25.73 -9.96 38.90
N ASN A 645 -25.95 -9.51 40.13
CA ASN A 645 -27.29 -9.42 40.72
C ASN A 645 -28.04 -8.19 40.16
N GLY A 646 -28.85 -8.41 39.11
CA GLY A 646 -29.78 -7.45 38.52
C GLY A 646 -31.25 -7.81 38.81
N PRO A 647 -32.19 -6.84 38.74
CA PRO A 647 -33.50 -6.96 39.39
C PRO A 647 -34.45 -7.95 38.71
N THR A 648 -35.16 -8.72 39.54
CA THR A 648 -36.26 -9.60 39.14
C THR A 648 -37.44 -8.83 38.56
N LEU A 649 -37.63 -8.92 37.24
CA LEU A 649 -38.89 -8.55 36.61
C LEU A 649 -39.96 -9.60 36.96
N ARG A 650 -41.04 -9.10 37.58
CA ARG A 650 -42.15 -9.91 38.09
C ARG A 650 -42.99 -10.43 36.92
N ALA A 651 -43.17 -11.75 36.84
CA ALA A 651 -44.08 -12.36 35.86
C ALA A 651 -45.56 -12.08 36.22
N PRO A 652 -46.45 -11.94 35.22
CA PRO A 652 -47.89 -12.08 35.42
C PRO A 652 -48.28 -13.58 35.49
N ASP A 653 -49.41 -13.85 36.14
CA ASP A 653 -49.84 -15.18 36.56
C ASP A 653 -50.05 -16.19 35.42
N GLN A 654 -49.63 -17.44 35.67
CA GLN A 654 -50.35 -18.62 35.17
C GLN A 654 -50.63 -19.57 36.32
N THR A 655 -51.91 -19.91 36.45
CA THR A 655 -52.47 -20.68 37.56
C THR A 655 -52.08 -22.16 37.53
N SER A 656 -51.99 -22.73 38.72
CA SER A 656 -51.65 -24.11 39.03
C SER A 656 -52.48 -25.21 38.33
N SER A 657 -51.82 -26.32 37.98
CA SER A 657 -52.23 -27.65 38.48
C SER A 657 -51.05 -28.64 38.55
N ARG A 658 -50.87 -29.32 39.70
CA ARG A 658 -49.99 -30.49 39.90
C ARG A 658 -50.81 -31.77 39.64
N PRO A 659 -50.18 -32.90 39.26
CA PRO A 659 -49.79 -33.92 40.24
C PRO A 659 -48.28 -34.27 40.14
N SER A 660 -47.56 -34.52 41.22
CA SER A 660 -47.56 -35.74 42.08
C SER A 660 -46.97 -36.98 41.39
N ALA A 661 -46.03 -37.64 42.08
CA ALA A 661 -45.17 -38.68 41.51
C ALA A 661 -45.74 -40.09 41.64
N ALA A 662 -45.60 -40.89 40.58
CA ALA A 662 -45.55 -42.36 40.65
C ALA A 662 -45.01 -42.96 39.34
N GLY A 663 -44.30 -44.08 39.43
CA GLY A 663 -44.04 -44.99 38.29
C GLY A 663 -42.65 -44.91 37.65
N ARG A 664 -41.75 -45.82 38.08
CA ARG A 664 -40.59 -46.20 37.25
C ARG A 664 -41.10 -46.98 36.03
N ARG A 665 -40.88 -46.45 34.81
CA ARG A 665 -40.79 -47.25 33.58
C ARG A 665 -39.56 -46.82 32.81
N ALA A 666 -38.81 -47.79 32.30
CA ALA A 666 -37.63 -47.52 31.49
C ALA A 666 -38.06 -46.90 30.15
N VAL A 667 -37.47 -45.75 29.81
CA VAL A 667 -37.58 -45.12 28.49
C VAL A 667 -36.31 -45.48 27.70
N PRO A 668 -36.40 -45.80 26.39
CA PRO A 668 -35.22 -46.16 25.61
C PRO A 668 -34.20 -45.02 25.55
N ARG A 669 -32.92 -45.37 25.35
CA ARG A 669 -31.91 -44.38 24.92
C ARG A 669 -32.27 -43.85 23.53
N VAL A 670 -33.03 -42.76 23.48
CA VAL A 670 -33.05 -41.90 22.29
C VAL A 670 -31.67 -41.22 22.22
N PRO A 671 -30.88 -41.40 21.15
CA PRO A 671 -29.67 -40.63 20.99
C PRO A 671 -30.07 -39.16 20.79
N LEU A 672 -29.54 -38.27 21.61
CA LEU A 672 -29.60 -36.84 21.33
C LEU A 672 -28.75 -36.58 20.08
N ILE A 673 -29.40 -36.58 18.92
CA ILE A 673 -28.86 -36.04 17.67
C ILE A 673 -28.74 -34.53 17.89
N LEU A 674 -27.58 -34.11 18.39
CA LEU A 674 -27.21 -32.70 18.45
C LEU A 674 -27.04 -32.23 17.01
N THR A 675 -27.99 -31.43 16.54
CA THR A 675 -27.89 -30.69 15.28
C THR A 675 -26.64 -29.81 15.33
N TYR A 676 -25.76 -29.96 14.34
CA TYR A 676 -24.51 -29.18 14.26
C TYR A 676 -24.84 -27.68 14.20
N ARG A 677 -24.46 -26.94 15.24
CA ARG A 677 -24.51 -25.47 15.24
C ARG A 677 -23.19 -24.97 14.64
N TYR A 678 -23.26 -24.36 13.46
CA TYR A 678 -22.10 -23.76 12.81
C TYR A 678 -21.50 -22.66 13.70
N LEU A 679 -20.18 -22.67 13.89
CA LEU A 679 -19.46 -21.67 14.69
C LEU A 679 -18.59 -20.82 13.76
N PRO A 680 -18.95 -19.55 13.47
CA PRO A 680 -18.17 -18.68 12.61
C PRO A 680 -16.69 -18.54 12.98
N VAL A 681 -16.35 -18.68 14.28
CA VAL A 681 -14.95 -18.65 14.74
C VAL A 681 -14.10 -19.83 14.18
N LEU A 682 -14.71 -20.90 13.68
CA LEU A 682 -13.99 -22.09 13.18
C LEU A 682 -13.79 -22.17 11.66
N ILE A 683 -14.38 -21.25 10.89
CA ILE A 683 -14.28 -21.20 9.42
C ILE A 683 -12.83 -21.38 8.90
N PRO A 684 -11.79 -20.73 9.48
CA PRO A 684 -10.43 -20.82 8.92
C PRO A 684 -9.77 -22.20 8.99
N ILE A 685 -10.36 -23.15 9.74
CA ILE A 685 -9.86 -24.52 9.94
C ILE A 685 -10.97 -25.58 9.75
N GLU A 686 -12.07 -25.23 9.08
CA GLU A 686 -13.23 -26.11 8.89
C GLU A 686 -12.84 -27.44 8.22
N ASP A 687 -12.00 -27.40 7.19
CA ASP A 687 -11.47 -28.57 6.46
C ASP A 687 -10.53 -29.46 7.29
N LEU A 688 -9.95 -28.94 8.38
CA LEU A 688 -9.19 -29.74 9.35
C LEU A 688 -10.12 -30.43 10.35
N ILE A 689 -11.19 -29.75 10.76
CA ILE A 689 -12.24 -30.33 11.61
C ILE A 689 -12.98 -31.44 10.86
N GLU A 690 -13.21 -31.29 9.55
CA GLU A 690 -13.78 -32.32 8.68
C GLU A 690 -12.94 -33.61 8.54
N ARG A 691 -11.68 -33.61 8.98
CA ARG A 691 -10.83 -34.81 9.01
C ARG A 691 -10.89 -35.57 10.34
N LEU A 692 -11.49 -34.99 11.38
CA LEU A 692 -11.70 -35.63 12.68
C LEU A 692 -12.90 -36.57 12.67
N SER A 693 -12.97 -37.52 13.60
CA SER A 693 -14.16 -38.35 13.82
C SER A 693 -15.33 -37.52 14.37
N ALA A 694 -16.57 -37.96 14.15
CA ALA A 694 -17.77 -37.25 14.60
C ALA A 694 -17.78 -36.95 16.13
N ARG A 695 -17.18 -37.82 16.96
CA ARG A 695 -17.03 -37.58 18.40
C ARG A 695 -16.02 -36.48 18.70
N GLN A 696 -14.86 -36.48 18.03
CA GLN A 696 -13.85 -35.42 18.16
C GLN A 696 -14.37 -34.07 17.67
N ARG A 697 -15.09 -34.02 16.53
CA ARG A 697 -15.73 -32.79 16.03
C ARG A 697 -16.68 -32.19 17.06
N SER A 698 -17.55 -33.01 17.66
CA SER A 698 -18.47 -32.58 18.71
C SER A 698 -17.74 -31.98 19.92
N LEU A 699 -16.64 -32.61 20.37
CA LEU A 699 -15.81 -32.10 21.47
C LEU A 699 -15.10 -30.78 21.13
N VAL A 700 -14.58 -30.64 19.90
CA VAL A 700 -13.96 -29.39 19.42
C VAL A 700 -15.00 -28.26 19.32
N LEU A 701 -16.19 -28.53 18.77
CA LEU A 701 -17.29 -27.55 18.73
C LEU A 701 -17.73 -27.15 20.14
N GLN A 702 -17.80 -28.08 21.10
CA GLN A 702 -18.14 -27.79 22.49
C GLN A 702 -17.08 -26.96 23.23
N TYR A 703 -15.82 -27.00 22.78
CA TYR A 703 -14.73 -26.19 23.31
C TYR A 703 -14.78 -24.76 22.76
N PHE A 704 -14.80 -24.61 21.43
CA PHE A 704 -14.79 -23.29 20.80
C PHE A 704 -16.14 -22.55 20.89
N GLY A 705 -17.25 -23.23 21.19
CA GLY A 705 -18.57 -22.60 21.32
C GLY A 705 -18.65 -21.49 22.38
N ILE A 706 -17.84 -21.53 23.45
CA ILE A 706 -17.78 -20.45 24.44
C ILE A 706 -17.01 -19.24 23.91
N ILE A 707 -15.93 -19.48 23.15
CA ILE A 707 -15.16 -18.44 22.48
C ILE A 707 -16.06 -17.74 21.45
N ASP A 708 -16.79 -18.51 20.64
CA ASP A 708 -17.76 -18.00 19.65
C ASP A 708 -18.87 -17.14 20.30
N CYS A 709 -19.41 -17.55 21.45
CA CYS A 709 -20.34 -16.72 22.23
C CYS A 709 -19.72 -15.40 22.71
N ILE A 710 -18.45 -15.41 23.15
CA ILE A 710 -17.74 -14.20 23.58
C ILE A 710 -17.50 -13.25 22.39
N PHE A 711 -17.09 -13.78 21.23
CA PHE A 711 -16.97 -13.01 19.99
C PHE A 711 -18.31 -12.39 19.59
N SER A 712 -19.38 -13.19 19.55
CA SER A 712 -20.74 -12.73 19.25
C SER A 712 -21.20 -11.62 20.20
N ARG A 713 -20.93 -11.74 21.51
CA ARG A 713 -21.24 -10.69 22.51
C ARG A 713 -20.46 -9.40 22.24
N LEU A 714 -19.18 -9.48 21.85
CA LEU A 714 -18.35 -8.30 21.61
C LEU A 714 -18.74 -7.56 20.31
N VAL A 715 -19.19 -8.30 19.30
CA VAL A 715 -19.62 -7.72 18.00
C VAL A 715 -21.05 -7.18 18.04
N VAL A 716 -21.99 -7.91 18.64
CA VAL A 716 -23.45 -7.63 18.54
C VAL A 716 -24.07 -7.18 19.87
N GLY A 717 -23.37 -7.35 21.00
CA GLY A 717 -23.89 -7.13 22.35
C GLY A 717 -24.54 -8.38 22.95
N PRO A 718 -24.93 -8.32 24.25
CA PRO A 718 -25.54 -9.45 24.95
C PRO A 718 -26.99 -9.70 24.51
N THR A 719 -27.28 -10.96 24.18
CA THR A 719 -28.60 -11.49 23.80
C THR A 719 -28.80 -12.86 24.46
N GLU A 720 -30.05 -13.31 24.66
CA GLU A 720 -30.34 -14.62 25.30
C GLU A 720 -29.71 -15.83 24.58
N GLN A 721 -29.28 -15.66 23.32
CA GLN A 721 -28.67 -16.69 22.50
C GLN A 721 -27.14 -16.72 22.55
N ASN A 722 -26.49 -15.62 22.98
CA ASN A 722 -25.03 -15.51 23.13
C ASN A 722 -24.55 -15.27 24.58
N THR A 723 -25.47 -15.08 25.54
CA THR A 723 -25.18 -15.27 26.97
C THR A 723 -25.05 -16.77 27.27
N PRO A 724 -23.92 -17.25 27.82
CA PRO A 724 -23.79 -18.66 28.18
C PRO A 724 -24.77 -18.99 29.31
N LYS A 725 -25.66 -19.94 29.05
CA LYS A 725 -26.57 -20.51 30.06
C LYS A 725 -25.75 -21.37 31.03
N ASP A 726 -26.05 -21.30 32.33
CA ASP A 726 -25.30 -21.96 33.41
C ASP A 726 -24.92 -23.40 33.06
N GLN A 727 -23.66 -23.61 32.70
CA GLN A 727 -23.14 -24.95 32.46
C GLN A 727 -22.79 -25.57 33.80
N HIS A 728 -23.43 -26.71 34.11
CA HIS A 728 -22.97 -27.56 35.21
C HIS A 728 -21.47 -27.87 35.04
N PRO A 729 -20.68 -27.90 36.12
CA PRO A 729 -19.25 -28.12 36.04
C PRO A 729 -18.95 -29.43 35.31
N ARG A 730 -18.19 -29.33 34.21
CA ARG A 730 -17.78 -30.49 33.40
C ARG A 730 -16.89 -31.39 34.27
N GLY A 731 -17.20 -32.69 34.28
CA GLY A 731 -16.38 -33.67 35.01
C GLY A 731 -15.02 -33.86 34.35
N ALA A 732 -13.95 -33.99 35.13
CA ALA A 732 -12.56 -34.02 34.66
C ALA A 732 -12.26 -35.04 33.53
N ARG A 733 -13.07 -36.11 33.41
CA ARG A 733 -12.99 -37.09 32.32
C ARG A 733 -13.38 -36.51 30.96
N ALA A 734 -14.36 -35.61 30.90
CA ALA A 734 -14.79 -34.95 29.67
C ALA A 734 -13.73 -33.93 29.19
N ASP A 735 -13.18 -33.17 30.12
CA ASP A 735 -12.05 -32.25 29.86
C ASP A 735 -10.85 -32.98 29.23
N GLY A 736 -10.46 -34.14 29.77
CA GLY A 736 -9.37 -34.95 29.19
C GLY A 736 -9.65 -35.48 27.78
N GLU A 737 -10.92 -35.76 27.44
CA GLU A 737 -11.31 -36.14 26.08
C GLU A 737 -11.27 -34.93 25.11
N ILE A 738 -11.61 -33.73 25.58
CA ILE A 738 -11.50 -32.47 24.82
C ILE A 738 -10.01 -32.14 24.57
N ASP A 739 -9.18 -32.19 25.61
CA ASP A 739 -7.74 -31.90 25.52
C ASP A 739 -7.04 -32.84 24.52
N LEU A 740 -7.47 -34.12 24.46
CA LEU A 740 -6.99 -35.08 23.46
C LEU A 740 -7.47 -34.75 22.04
N ALA A 741 -8.74 -34.37 21.87
CA ALA A 741 -9.29 -33.99 20.56
C ALA A 741 -8.60 -32.74 19.99
N ILE A 742 -8.26 -31.76 20.83
CA ILE A 742 -7.51 -30.56 20.43
C ILE A 742 -6.06 -30.91 20.05
N LYS A 743 -5.39 -31.79 20.81
CA LYS A 743 -4.06 -32.30 20.45
C LYS A 743 -4.07 -33.01 19.09
N GLN A 744 -5.11 -33.77 18.79
CA GLN A 744 -5.29 -34.43 17.49
C GLN A 744 -5.59 -33.44 16.37
N LEU A 745 -6.38 -32.39 16.60
CA LEU A 745 -6.59 -31.30 15.65
C LEU A 745 -5.29 -30.54 15.34
N LYS A 746 -4.49 -30.21 16.36
CA LYS A 746 -3.16 -29.59 16.22
C LYS A 746 -2.18 -30.50 15.43
N ALA A 747 -2.30 -31.82 15.56
CA ALA A 747 -1.44 -32.78 14.86
C ALA A 747 -1.74 -32.93 13.36
N LEU A 748 -2.94 -32.53 12.89
CA LEU A 748 -3.28 -32.57 11.46
C LEU A 748 -2.54 -31.51 10.64
N ASP A 749 -2.39 -30.30 11.18
CA ASP A 749 -1.59 -29.22 10.62
C ASP A 749 -1.13 -28.27 11.75
N PRO A 750 0.08 -28.48 12.31
CA PRO A 750 0.56 -27.71 13.45
C PRO A 750 0.73 -26.21 13.16
N LEU A 751 1.21 -25.87 11.96
CA LEU A 751 1.50 -24.48 11.58
C LEU A 751 0.21 -23.70 11.34
N ARG A 752 -0.74 -24.28 10.60
CA ARG A 752 -2.03 -23.63 10.33
C ARG A 752 -2.87 -23.51 11.60
N PHE A 753 -2.87 -24.52 12.48
CA PHE A 753 -3.53 -24.41 13.78
C PHE A 753 -2.87 -23.36 14.69
N GLN A 754 -1.53 -23.24 14.67
CA GLN A 754 -0.82 -22.19 15.42
C GLN A 754 -1.14 -20.78 14.90
N HIS A 755 -1.21 -20.58 13.58
CA HIS A 755 -1.60 -19.31 12.99
C HIS A 755 -3.06 -18.95 13.30
N PHE A 756 -3.98 -19.90 13.12
CA PHE A 756 -5.39 -19.76 13.52
C PHE A 756 -5.54 -19.33 14.99
N ARG A 757 -4.84 -20.01 15.91
CA ARG A 757 -4.86 -19.69 17.35
C ARG A 757 -4.36 -18.28 17.64
N GLN A 758 -3.36 -17.80 16.89
CA GLN A 758 -2.81 -16.45 17.07
C GLN A 758 -3.79 -15.38 16.55
N ASN A 759 -4.34 -15.56 15.35
CA ASN A 759 -5.32 -14.63 14.77
C ASN A 759 -6.55 -14.51 15.69
N LEU A 760 -7.12 -15.64 16.13
CA LEU A 760 -8.25 -15.68 17.07
C LEU A 760 -7.95 -14.94 18.40
N ARG A 761 -6.70 -15.00 18.87
CA ARG A 761 -6.28 -14.28 20.09
C ARG A 761 -6.20 -12.78 19.88
N ASP A 762 -5.67 -12.33 18.75
CA ASP A 762 -5.47 -10.92 18.46
C ASP A 762 -6.81 -10.26 18.00
N ASP A 763 -7.65 -10.95 17.22
CA ASP A 763 -9.01 -10.50 16.90
C ASP A 763 -9.87 -10.31 18.18
N LEU A 764 -9.77 -11.23 19.14
CA LEU A 764 -10.45 -11.12 20.43
C LEU A 764 -9.91 -9.94 21.26
N HIS A 765 -8.63 -9.60 21.11
CA HIS A 765 -8.00 -8.49 21.80
C HIS A 765 -8.48 -7.15 21.23
N ASP A 766 -8.47 -6.99 19.90
CA ASP A 766 -8.95 -5.80 19.21
C ASP A 766 -10.45 -5.55 19.45
N LEU A 767 -11.28 -6.61 19.37
CA LEU A 767 -12.70 -6.52 19.72
C LEU A 767 -12.95 -6.09 21.18
N ARG A 768 -12.04 -6.43 22.11
CA ARG A 768 -12.12 -5.97 23.51
C ARG A 768 -11.62 -4.54 23.68
N LEU A 769 -10.55 -4.12 22.99
CA LEU A 769 -10.08 -2.72 22.97
C LEU A 769 -11.16 -1.77 22.42
N HIS A 770 -11.93 -2.22 21.42
CA HIS A 770 -13.01 -1.47 20.81
C HIS A 770 -14.40 -1.75 21.41
N SER A 771 -14.52 -2.65 22.39
CA SER A 771 -15.79 -2.94 23.07
C SER A 771 -16.40 -1.67 23.67
N MET A 772 -17.72 -1.53 23.57
CA MET A 772 -18.45 -0.43 24.21
C MET A 772 -18.44 -0.51 25.76
N TYR A 773 -18.12 -1.68 26.34
CA TYR A 773 -18.04 -1.88 27.79
C TYR A 773 -16.65 -1.53 28.35
N SER A 774 -16.62 -0.73 29.43
CA SER A 774 -15.39 -0.25 30.08
C SER A 774 -14.52 -1.38 30.65
N ALA A 775 -15.13 -2.44 31.16
CA ALA A 775 -14.44 -3.60 31.71
C ALA A 775 -13.66 -4.40 30.65
N ASP A 776 -14.28 -4.67 29.49
CA ASP A 776 -13.63 -5.35 28.37
C ASP A 776 -12.40 -4.56 27.87
N ARG A 777 -12.53 -3.23 27.74
CA ARG A 777 -11.42 -2.35 27.32
C ARG A 777 -10.26 -2.33 28.31
N ARG A 778 -10.53 -2.26 29.62
CA ARG A 778 -9.48 -2.34 30.66
C ARG A 778 -8.74 -3.67 30.57
N ALA A 779 -9.46 -4.78 30.53
CA ALA A 779 -8.87 -6.12 30.50
C ALA A 779 -8.00 -6.37 29.24
N ALA A 780 -8.33 -5.75 28.10
CA ALA A 780 -7.46 -5.79 26.94
C ALA A 780 -6.24 -4.88 27.11
N LEU A 781 -6.41 -3.65 27.61
CA LEU A 781 -5.30 -2.71 27.79
C LEU A 781 -4.28 -3.20 28.82
N ASP A 782 -4.70 -3.91 29.89
CA ASP A 782 -3.81 -4.61 30.81
C ASP A 782 -2.93 -5.65 30.08
N VAL A 783 -3.52 -6.51 29.24
CA VAL A 783 -2.78 -7.51 28.44
C VAL A 783 -1.82 -6.84 27.44
N LEU A 784 -2.17 -5.67 26.93
CA LEU A 784 -1.33 -4.91 26.01
C LEU A 784 -0.12 -4.29 26.73
N LEU A 785 -0.27 -3.78 27.96
CA LEU A 785 0.84 -3.29 28.76
C LEU A 785 1.76 -4.42 29.24
N ASP A 786 1.19 -5.56 29.64
CA ASP A 786 1.92 -6.76 30.05
C ASP A 786 2.79 -7.29 28.89
N ARG A 787 2.24 -7.35 27.65
CA ARG A 787 3.00 -7.64 26.41
C ARG A 787 4.11 -6.62 26.11
N LEU A 788 4.00 -5.37 26.58
CA LEU A 788 5.00 -4.32 26.40
C LEU A 788 6.03 -4.24 27.55
N GLY A 789 5.90 -5.08 28.58
CA GLY A 789 6.76 -5.04 29.77
C GLY A 789 6.57 -3.80 30.63
N LEU A 790 5.40 -3.16 30.56
CA LEU A 790 5.04 -1.97 31.34
C LEU A 790 4.07 -2.38 32.46
N THR A 791 4.24 -1.83 33.67
CA THR A 791 3.47 -2.27 34.83
C THR A 791 1.96 -2.01 34.71
N HIS A 792 1.18 -2.81 35.45
CA HIS A 792 -0.28 -2.88 35.40
C HIS A 792 -0.96 -1.50 35.49
N LEU A 793 -2.07 -1.31 34.76
CA LEU A 793 -2.79 -0.02 34.65
C LEU A 793 -3.25 0.58 35.98
N SER A 794 -3.40 -0.25 37.01
CA SER A 794 -3.70 0.17 38.38
C SER A 794 -2.65 1.10 38.99
N GLU A 795 -1.42 1.13 38.46
CA GLU A 795 -0.35 2.05 38.88
C GLU A 795 -0.26 3.33 38.05
N LEU A 796 -0.87 3.36 36.86
CA LEU A 796 -0.73 4.45 35.88
C LEU A 796 -1.90 5.46 35.89
N LEU A 797 -2.91 5.25 36.73
CA LEU A 797 -3.96 6.24 37.00
C LEU A 797 -3.61 7.04 38.25
N PRO A 798 -3.23 8.34 38.13
CA PRO A 798 -3.05 9.17 39.30
C PRO A 798 -4.40 9.40 39.98
N ASN A 799 -4.52 8.95 41.22
CA ASN A 799 -5.53 9.49 42.12
C ASN A 799 -5.28 11.00 42.26
N HIS A 800 -6.35 11.79 42.06
CA HIS A 800 -6.44 13.27 42.13
C HIS A 800 -6.00 14.07 40.89
N PRO A 801 -6.94 14.77 40.21
CA PRO A 801 -6.64 15.69 39.12
C PRO A 801 -6.25 17.07 39.65
N HIS A 802 -5.00 17.48 39.47
CA HIS A 802 -4.62 18.86 39.74
C HIS A 802 -4.90 19.81 38.56
N ARG A 803 -5.82 20.74 38.81
CA ARG A 803 -6.00 22.05 38.16
C ARG A 803 -6.71 22.08 36.79
N ALA A 804 -8.04 22.22 36.83
CA ALA A 804 -8.79 22.98 35.83
C ALA A 804 -9.91 23.83 36.46
N THR A 805 -10.72 23.27 37.37
CA THR A 805 -11.80 24.00 38.05
C THR A 805 -11.90 23.60 39.53
N PRO A 806 -11.70 24.52 40.51
CA PRO A 806 -11.75 24.18 41.93
C PRO A 806 -13.16 23.95 42.50
N HIS A 807 -14.21 24.16 41.70
CA HIS A 807 -15.62 24.02 42.09
C HIS A 807 -16.39 23.18 41.07
N CYS A 808 -17.42 22.46 41.51
CA CYS A 808 -18.34 21.73 40.63
C CYS A 808 -19.23 22.69 39.84
N SER A 809 -19.30 22.55 38.51
CA SER A 809 -20.03 23.48 37.63
C SER A 809 -21.57 23.50 37.81
N LEU A 810 -22.15 22.56 38.57
CA LEU A 810 -23.60 22.50 38.84
C LEU A 810 -24.01 23.09 40.19
N CYS A 811 -23.21 22.93 41.25
CA CYS A 811 -23.54 23.42 42.60
C CYS A 811 -22.58 24.52 43.10
N LEU A 812 -21.52 24.82 42.36
CA LEU A 812 -20.48 25.82 42.66
C LEU A 812 -19.73 25.59 43.99
N ILE A 813 -19.90 24.43 44.63
CA ILE A 813 -19.17 24.01 45.84
C ILE A 813 -17.79 23.47 45.45
N LYS A 814 -16.78 23.73 46.29
CA LYS A 814 -15.42 23.18 46.14
C LYS A 814 -15.40 21.67 46.30
N TYR A 815 -14.54 21.00 45.54
CA TYR A 815 -14.27 19.58 45.73
C TYR A 815 -13.47 19.36 47.03
N PRO A 816 -13.93 18.51 47.98
CA PRO A 816 -13.07 17.95 49.02
C PRO A 816 -11.86 17.21 48.42
N PRO A 817 -10.70 17.19 49.10
CA PRO A 817 -9.46 16.61 48.56
C PRO A 817 -9.64 15.16 48.09
N ASP A 818 -10.45 14.38 48.80
CA ASP A 818 -10.61 12.93 48.57
C ASP A 818 -11.73 12.56 47.60
N THR A 819 -12.38 13.54 46.95
CA THR A 819 -13.52 13.28 46.05
C THR A 819 -13.15 13.30 44.57
N SER A 820 -13.59 12.26 43.84
CA SER A 820 -13.43 12.20 42.39
C SER A 820 -14.43 13.10 41.68
N ALA A 821 -13.94 13.92 40.75
CA ALA A 821 -14.78 14.69 39.83
C ALA A 821 -15.18 13.84 38.63
N VAL A 822 -16.45 13.89 38.24
CA VAL A 822 -16.93 13.28 37.00
C VAL A 822 -16.74 14.28 35.86
N VAL A 823 -16.01 13.86 34.83
CA VAL A 823 -15.81 14.62 33.59
C VAL A 823 -16.66 14.00 32.50
N LEU A 824 -17.48 14.81 31.82
CA LEU A 824 -18.29 14.31 30.70
C LEU A 824 -17.47 14.26 29.41
N PRO A 825 -17.63 13.21 28.57
CA PRO A 825 -16.82 13.01 27.36
C PRO A 825 -17.03 14.07 26.26
N CYS A 826 -18.02 14.96 26.42
CA CYS A 826 -18.23 16.09 25.52
C CYS A 826 -17.14 17.18 25.62
N ASN A 827 -16.50 17.35 26.78
CA ASN A 827 -15.37 18.27 26.94
C ASN A 827 -14.58 17.96 28.23
N PRO A 828 -13.23 17.83 28.18
CA PRO A 828 -12.42 17.56 29.37
C PRO A 828 -12.46 18.66 30.45
N THR A 829 -13.04 19.84 30.17
CA THR A 829 -13.22 20.91 31.18
C THR A 829 -14.55 20.85 31.95
N HIS A 830 -15.48 19.98 31.56
CA HIS A 830 -16.82 19.88 32.17
C HIS A 830 -16.81 18.97 33.41
N HIS A 831 -16.44 19.54 34.55
CA HIS A 831 -16.29 18.84 35.83
C HIS A 831 -17.53 18.98 36.72
N PHE A 832 -17.99 17.86 37.30
CA PHE A 832 -19.12 17.82 38.22
C PHE A 832 -18.87 16.91 39.43
N HIS A 833 -19.58 17.11 40.53
CA HIS A 833 -19.69 16.07 41.57
C HIS A 833 -20.52 14.89 41.02
N PRO A 834 -20.19 13.62 41.36
CA PRO A 834 -20.91 12.45 40.87
C PRO A 834 -22.42 12.54 41.09
N ILE A 835 -22.85 12.88 42.31
CA ILE A 835 -24.27 13.02 42.69
C ILE A 835 -24.96 14.15 41.90
N CYS A 836 -24.27 15.27 41.69
CA CYS A 836 -24.85 16.42 40.97
C CYS A 836 -25.13 16.08 39.50
N ILE A 837 -24.18 15.49 38.78
CA ILE A 837 -24.37 15.17 37.37
C ILE A 837 -25.31 13.99 37.18
N HIS A 838 -25.25 12.96 38.04
CA HIS A 838 -26.17 11.83 37.98
C HIS A 838 -27.63 12.26 38.21
N ARG A 839 -27.89 13.17 39.16
CA ARG A 839 -29.25 13.73 39.38
C ARG A 839 -29.75 14.55 38.18
N GLN A 840 -28.86 15.23 37.45
CA GLN A 840 -29.23 16.01 36.28
C GLN A 840 -29.45 15.14 35.03
N LEU A 841 -28.57 14.16 34.78
CA LEU A 841 -28.69 13.26 33.64
C LEU A 841 -29.92 12.33 33.74
N ARG A 842 -30.36 11.98 34.97
CA ARG A 842 -31.65 11.31 35.20
C ARG A 842 -32.87 12.16 34.81
N LYS A 843 -32.77 13.50 34.83
CA LYS A 843 -33.85 14.41 34.41
C LYS A 843 -33.81 14.71 32.91
N ARG A 844 -32.63 14.94 32.35
CA ARG A 844 -32.40 15.19 30.92
C ARG A 844 -31.04 14.59 30.50
N PRO A 845 -30.96 13.69 29.49
CA PRO A 845 -29.73 13.01 29.09
C PRO A 845 -28.82 13.90 28.21
N PHE A 846 -28.58 15.13 28.65
CA PHE A 846 -27.80 16.15 27.95
C PHE A 846 -26.84 16.84 28.91
N CYS A 847 -25.65 17.19 28.43
CA CYS A 847 -24.67 17.94 29.21
C CYS A 847 -25.26 19.31 29.62
N PRO A 848 -25.22 19.69 30.91
CA PRO A 848 -25.82 20.96 31.36
C PRO A 848 -25.02 22.22 30.96
N ILE A 849 -23.86 22.08 30.31
CA ILE A 849 -23.01 23.21 29.86
C ILE A 849 -23.08 23.41 28.34
N CYS A 850 -23.07 22.32 27.56
CA CYS A 850 -22.99 22.38 26.09
C CYS A 850 -24.10 21.61 25.37
N GLU A 851 -25.13 21.17 26.09
CA GLU A 851 -26.33 20.47 25.59
C GLU A 851 -26.08 19.23 24.72
N THR A 852 -24.86 18.70 24.69
CA THR A 852 -24.52 17.47 23.98
C THR A 852 -25.17 16.27 24.66
N ARG A 853 -25.84 15.40 23.90
CA ARG A 853 -26.50 14.19 24.43
C ARG A 853 -25.46 13.27 25.06
N THR A 854 -25.68 12.85 26.30
CA THR A 854 -24.74 12.01 27.06
C THR A 854 -25.49 10.85 27.73
N LEU A 855 -24.93 9.65 27.61
CA LEU A 855 -25.46 8.46 28.28
C LEU A 855 -25.08 8.49 29.77
N ILE A 856 -25.97 7.99 30.63
CA ILE A 856 -25.69 7.81 32.06
C ILE A 856 -24.70 6.66 32.21
N PRO A 857 -23.50 6.87 32.80
CA PRO A 857 -22.62 5.76 33.18
C PRO A 857 -23.35 4.93 34.24
N ARG A 858 -23.52 3.62 34.01
CA ARG A 858 -24.28 2.74 34.93
C ARG A 858 -23.52 2.29 36.18
N ASP A 859 -22.24 2.66 36.29
CA ASP A 859 -21.32 2.17 37.32
C ASP A 859 -20.97 3.25 38.38
N TYR A 860 -21.98 3.98 38.88
CA TYR A 860 -21.92 4.86 40.06
C TYR A 860 -23.28 5.00 40.78
#